data_AF-R8BAK6-F1
#
_entry.id   AF-R8BAK6-F1
#
_cell.length_a   1.000
_cell.length_b   1.000
_cell.length_c   1.000
_cell.angle_alpha   90.00
_cell.angle_beta   90.00
_cell.angle_gamma   90.00
#
_symmetry.space_group_name_H-M   'P 1'
#
loop_
_entity.id
_entity.type
_entity.pdbx_description
1 polymer ?
#
loop_
_entity_poly.entity_id
_entity_poly.type
_entity_poly.pdbx_seq_one_letter_code
_entity_poly.pdbx_strand_id
1 'polypeptide(L)'
;MTSHPRHQIPELLPRAGFIWPPSRQLLSNRIRNRRLARALTGAGISLKRDEVEAALAAIFDIAKDQHEQGALRAAETVPYFLAGIRRLIPFANGLDEGVFIDLFTSLRNGRREWHANPRPPFDVTTHGPLAKAIDAFNSAAAQDWNETEVELFELVGGYSDAESEGDAMEIDEDQEQTGALTQQAAQPQETRSPEHIARLLKQLLANHEADKSKAAVDKVTKDFEDMDLDEDDAQPECSFPRRIFPLSTPSYEAIAMAPDKNQRYDPVPPIPTYDEAVAGDSRSAFEGDWEQDRDHLALSPVDEHSHSEFESEGLLNTRGASSATHPTSSARPRRAGGYRAPTVESDDEDSHWDSASDDDATEAAHVRREMQELEMMDPDDDDHARSQMFDPESVRIHVQSNVDPHRIRENLKHFTSYAHIAGTEGDYALATDVKNIFTTYGLEDVSVDEYYVYLNYPKEGGRAVEILGKDGKPTWAAKLEEDERGEETAGHQTFVFHGHSKSGDVKGPLIYANYGSREDFKRLADSGIETNGAIALVRYYGTQTDRALKVKAAELAGFAGCIIYSDPADDGFLKGNVAPNGRYMPADGVQRGAVSLMSWVVGDVLTPGWESKHNMPRMKKEESPGLVQIPSLPLAWRDAQVMLQHLKGVGQKCPDDWVGGVPDIGEWWTGDASSPIVRLKNEQDEVDDQPIWNVYGRIVGVEQTAKSIMIGNHRDSWTFGATDPHSGTAIMLEVARIFGDLLDRGWRPLRTIEFMSWDAEEYNLIGSTEFVEKNLDALRRDGYAYINLDTAVTGSEFHASGSPVFQKILYRIIDRISDPNLNTTLREIWDQKGSKLEGLGAGSDYVAFQDMAGTSSLDLSFEGPPFPYHSSYDDFEWMDTVGDPGFVYHSMLAELLALLILELADRPILPFDMAAYANSLQKWIDELQSWSENKGANQAGQPPLDMSVLKAAANEVTGAVGTFEQWESRWENSVLAASGWEPIGLGNERADYNNRMAQFETDLLDLDPHGGIQNRTQFRHVVFGPQLWSGYDEAFFPAIRDVIDAGDWLLANQTVDKVAGIIRKAAQNLKI
;
A
#
# COMPACT_ATOMS: atom_id res chain seq x y z
N MET A 1 29.44 20.72 21.62
CA MET A 1 29.84 20.44 23.02
C MET A 1 28.99 21.37 23.88
N THR A 2 28.01 20.97 24.68
CA THR A 2 27.80 19.77 25.52
C THR A 2 26.44 19.10 25.23
N SER A 3 26.46 17.83 24.86
CA SER A 3 25.29 16.96 24.69
C SER A 3 24.67 16.63 26.06
N HIS A 4 23.39 16.92 26.27
CA HIS A 4 22.62 16.25 27.31
C HIS A 4 22.38 14.80 26.88
N PRO A 5 22.77 13.78 27.67
CA PRO A 5 22.55 12.41 27.28
C PRO A 5 21.06 12.07 27.49
N ARG A 6 20.32 11.96 26.38
CA ARG A 6 19.05 11.23 26.33
C ARG A 6 19.34 9.74 26.54
N HIS A 7 19.52 9.31 27.78
CA HIS A 7 19.67 7.89 28.10
C HIS A 7 18.33 7.18 27.86
N GLN A 8 18.25 6.37 26.81
CA GLN A 8 17.12 5.49 26.50
C GLN A 8 17.20 4.23 27.38
N ILE A 9 16.15 3.95 28.18
CA ILE A 9 15.99 2.71 28.96
C ILE A 9 16.19 1.41 28.15
N PRO A 10 15.87 1.34 26.84
CA PRO A 10 16.19 0.17 26.02
C PRO A 10 17.65 -0.31 26.04
N GLU A 11 18.62 0.54 26.38
CA GLU A 11 20.04 0.16 26.50
C GLU A 11 20.40 -0.50 27.84
N LEU A 12 19.47 -0.52 28.80
CA LEU A 12 19.65 -1.05 30.16
C LEU A 12 19.17 -2.51 30.31
N LEU A 13 18.53 -3.07 29.28
CA LEU A 13 17.97 -4.41 29.33
C LEU A 13 19.07 -5.49 29.12
N PRO A 14 19.15 -6.52 29.97
CA PRO A 14 20.07 -7.62 29.76
C PRO A 14 19.71 -8.38 28.48
N ARG A 15 20.70 -8.56 27.58
CA ARG A 15 20.54 -9.28 26.30
C ARG A 15 20.63 -10.81 26.44
N ALA A 16 21.24 -11.32 27.51
CA ALA A 16 21.47 -12.76 27.69
C ALA A 16 20.43 -13.34 28.64
N GLY A 17 19.67 -14.34 28.18
CA GLY A 17 18.69 -15.05 29.01
C GLY A 17 17.31 -14.36 29.15
N PHE A 18 16.94 -13.43 28.28
CA PHE A 18 15.61 -12.78 28.33
C PHE A 18 14.98 -12.71 26.93
N ILE A 19 13.66 -12.80 26.88
CA ILE A 19 12.86 -12.33 25.74
C ILE A 19 12.07 -11.11 26.23
N TRP A 20 12.17 -10.01 25.50
CA TRP A 20 11.41 -8.80 25.77
C TRP A 20 10.32 -8.63 24.69
N PRO A 21 9.18 -8.01 25.02
CA PRO A 21 8.19 -7.61 24.03
C PRO A 21 8.82 -6.73 22.93
N PRO A 22 8.23 -6.68 21.71
CA PRO A 22 8.78 -5.98 20.54
C PRO A 22 9.14 -4.50 20.78
N SER A 23 8.48 -3.84 21.74
CA SER A 23 8.70 -2.43 22.09
C SER A 23 10.05 -2.14 22.78
N ARG A 24 10.80 -3.17 23.22
CA ARG A 24 12.05 -3.06 24.01
C ARG A 24 11.92 -2.13 25.24
N GLN A 25 10.71 -1.96 25.76
CA GLN A 25 10.45 -1.20 26.98
C GLN A 25 10.49 -2.16 28.17
N LEU A 26 11.01 -1.69 29.31
CA LEU A 26 11.02 -2.45 30.56
C LEU A 26 9.62 -2.48 31.22
N LEU A 27 8.83 -1.43 30.99
CA LEU A 27 7.44 -1.25 31.42
C LEU A 27 6.56 -0.90 30.23
N SER A 28 5.26 -1.20 30.32
CA SER A 28 4.25 -0.99 29.26
C SER A 28 4.10 0.45 28.76
N ASN A 29 4.48 1.46 29.58
CA ASN A 29 4.31 2.88 29.29
C ASN A 29 5.63 3.67 29.42
N ARG A 30 5.90 4.57 28.46
CA ARG A 30 7.07 5.47 28.45
C ARG A 30 7.17 6.37 29.70
N ILE A 31 6.04 6.81 30.29
CA ILE A 31 6.00 7.62 31.52
C ILE A 31 6.49 6.81 32.72
N ARG A 32 6.03 5.56 32.86
CA ARG A 32 6.45 4.66 33.95
C ARG A 32 7.93 4.31 33.85
N ASN A 33 8.43 4.11 32.63
CA ASN A 33 9.86 3.99 32.36
C ASN A 33 10.63 5.23 32.86
N ARG A 34 10.18 6.46 32.58
CA ARG A 34 10.81 7.68 33.11
C ARG A 34 10.79 7.75 34.65
N ARG A 35 9.69 7.32 35.30
CA ARG A 35 9.61 7.23 36.77
C ARG A 35 10.64 6.25 37.33
N LEU A 36 10.81 5.09 36.69
CA LEU A 36 11.84 4.12 37.05
C LEU A 36 13.27 4.69 36.92
N ALA A 37 13.58 5.35 35.81
CA ALA A 37 14.89 6.00 35.65
C ALA A 37 15.16 7.04 36.75
N ARG A 38 14.17 7.87 37.10
CA ARG A 38 14.27 8.86 38.18
C ARG A 38 14.45 8.21 39.55
N ALA A 39 13.73 7.12 39.82
CA ALA A 39 13.85 6.40 41.09
C ALA A 39 15.24 5.77 41.26
N LEU A 40 15.79 5.18 40.20
CA LEU A 40 17.14 4.62 40.19
C LEU A 40 18.20 5.71 40.42
N THR A 41 18.13 6.81 39.68
CA THR A 41 19.09 7.92 39.84
C THR A 41 18.96 8.62 41.19
N GLY A 42 17.74 8.79 41.70
CA GLY A 42 17.46 9.33 43.04
C GLY A 42 18.03 8.48 44.18
N ALA A 43 18.13 7.16 43.98
CA ALA A 43 18.81 6.23 44.90
C ALA A 43 20.34 6.18 44.72
N GLY A 44 20.92 7.02 43.85
CA GLY A 44 22.35 7.07 43.58
C GLY A 44 22.87 5.94 42.68
N ILE A 45 21.98 5.22 42.00
CA ILE A 45 22.33 4.17 41.03
C ILE A 45 22.57 4.84 39.67
N SER A 46 23.75 4.66 39.08
CA SER A 46 23.99 5.22 37.75
C SER A 46 23.25 4.39 36.70
N LEU A 47 22.78 5.04 35.63
CA LEU A 47 22.10 4.38 34.51
C LEU A 47 23.10 3.66 33.60
N LYS A 48 23.94 2.81 34.20
CA LYS A 48 24.83 1.88 33.51
C LYS A 48 24.23 0.48 33.63
N ARG A 49 24.36 -0.30 32.56
CA ARG A 49 23.76 -1.64 32.44
C ARG A 49 24.02 -2.53 33.66
N ASP A 50 25.27 -2.67 34.09
CA ASP A 50 25.63 -3.58 35.20
C ASP A 50 25.05 -3.13 36.56
N GLU A 51 24.98 -1.82 36.81
CA GLU A 51 24.43 -1.26 38.05
C GLU A 51 22.91 -1.36 38.09
N VAL A 52 22.24 -1.14 36.95
CA VAL A 52 20.79 -1.32 36.81
C VAL A 52 20.43 -2.80 36.90
N GLU A 53 21.17 -3.69 36.26
CA GLU A 53 20.93 -5.13 36.33
C GLU A 53 21.09 -5.66 37.77
N ALA A 54 22.09 -5.17 38.52
CA ALA A 54 22.25 -5.50 39.94
C ALA A 54 21.10 -4.95 40.80
N ALA A 55 20.64 -3.73 40.53
CA ALA A 55 19.51 -3.13 41.25
C ALA A 55 18.19 -3.89 41.02
N LEU A 56 17.94 -4.34 39.78
CA LEU A 56 16.78 -5.15 39.45
C LEU A 56 16.90 -6.57 40.04
N ALA A 57 18.11 -7.16 40.05
CA ALA A 57 18.33 -8.49 40.64
C ALA A 57 18.01 -8.50 42.14
N ALA A 58 18.37 -7.43 42.85
CA ALA A 58 18.08 -7.28 44.27
C ALA A 58 16.57 -7.35 44.60
N ILE A 59 15.69 -6.98 43.66
CA ILE A 59 14.23 -7.15 43.83
C ILE A 59 13.89 -8.63 44.08
N PHE A 60 14.44 -9.52 43.24
CA PHE A 60 14.13 -10.94 43.29
C PHE A 60 14.87 -11.67 44.42
N ASP A 61 16.09 -11.24 44.76
CA ASP A 61 16.81 -11.77 45.92
C ASP A 61 16.06 -11.47 47.23
N ILE A 62 15.60 -10.22 47.41
CA ILE A 62 14.82 -9.84 48.60
C ILE A 62 13.46 -10.52 48.59
N ALA A 63 12.79 -10.62 47.43
CA ALA A 63 11.54 -11.35 47.33
C ALA A 63 11.70 -12.83 47.71
N LYS A 64 12.78 -13.48 47.27
CA LYS A 64 13.07 -14.87 47.64
C LYS A 64 13.32 -15.01 49.15
N ASP A 65 14.16 -14.16 49.73
CA ASP A 65 14.46 -14.19 51.17
C ASP A 65 13.19 -13.98 52.03
N GLN A 66 12.33 -13.04 51.63
CA GLN A 66 11.05 -12.79 52.30
C GLN A 66 10.09 -13.97 52.13
N HIS A 67 10.07 -14.59 50.95
CA HIS A 67 9.27 -15.79 50.70
C HIS A 67 9.72 -16.97 51.60
N GLU A 68 11.02 -17.22 51.71
CA GLU A 68 11.59 -18.28 52.56
C GLU A 68 11.32 -18.03 54.06
N GLN A 69 11.18 -16.77 54.48
CA GLN A 69 10.76 -16.38 55.83
C GLN A 69 9.24 -16.51 56.06
N GLY A 70 8.48 -16.97 55.07
CA GLY A 70 7.03 -17.18 55.13
C GLY A 70 6.20 -15.95 54.85
N ALA A 71 6.79 -14.83 54.39
CA ALA A 71 6.07 -13.56 54.20
C ALA A 71 5.02 -13.65 53.08
N LEU A 72 5.25 -14.40 52.00
CA LEU A 72 4.25 -14.59 50.93
C LEU A 72 3.01 -15.32 51.46
N ARG A 73 3.21 -16.36 52.29
CA ARG A 73 2.10 -17.10 52.91
C ARG A 73 1.35 -16.27 53.95
N ALA A 74 2.02 -15.28 54.56
CA ALA A 74 1.42 -14.37 55.52
C ALA A 74 0.72 -13.16 54.88
N ALA A 75 1.05 -12.82 53.62
CA ALA A 75 0.55 -11.63 52.93
C ALA A 75 -0.88 -11.77 52.37
N GLU A 76 -1.50 -12.96 52.49
CA GLU A 76 -2.82 -13.35 51.96
C GLU A 76 -2.96 -13.29 50.42
N THR A 77 -2.36 -12.31 49.73
CA THR A 77 -2.31 -12.21 48.26
C THR A 77 -0.94 -11.74 47.75
N VAL A 78 -0.65 -12.02 46.47
CA VAL A 78 0.60 -11.62 45.81
C VAL A 78 0.85 -10.10 45.79
N PRO A 79 -0.13 -9.22 45.51
CA PRO A 79 0.08 -7.76 45.55
C PRO A 79 0.55 -7.24 46.91
N TYR A 80 -0.02 -7.73 48.03
CA TYR A 80 0.41 -7.31 49.38
C TYR A 80 1.84 -7.74 49.69
N PHE A 81 2.23 -8.92 49.22
CA PHE A 81 3.61 -9.38 49.32
C PHE A 81 4.56 -8.44 48.57
N LEU A 82 4.24 -8.08 47.32
CA LEU A 82 5.04 -7.16 46.50
C LEU A 82 5.09 -5.74 47.09
N ALA A 83 4.01 -5.25 47.68
CA ALA A 83 4.00 -3.98 48.41
C ALA A 83 4.96 -3.99 49.61
N GLY A 84 5.08 -5.14 50.29
CA GLY A 84 6.08 -5.40 51.33
C GLY A 84 7.51 -5.36 50.79
N ILE A 85 7.77 -6.03 49.66
CA ILE A 85 9.10 -6.02 49.00
C ILE A 85 9.50 -4.61 48.57
N ARG A 86 8.57 -3.83 47.98
CA ARG A 86 8.79 -2.45 47.53
C ARG A 86 9.40 -1.57 48.62
N ARG A 87 8.88 -1.67 49.85
CA ARG A 87 9.30 -0.85 51.01
C ARG A 87 10.70 -1.20 51.52
N LEU A 88 11.23 -2.37 51.18
CA LEU A 88 12.56 -2.82 51.61
C LEU A 88 13.68 -2.37 50.67
N ILE A 89 13.32 -1.87 49.48
CA ILE A 89 14.27 -1.55 48.42
C ILE A 89 14.32 -0.02 48.22
N PRO A 90 15.47 0.63 48.45
CA PRO A 90 15.57 2.09 48.47
C PRO A 90 15.02 2.80 47.22
N PHE A 91 15.32 2.31 46.01
CA PHE A 91 14.81 2.91 44.78
C PHE A 91 13.34 2.55 44.54
N ALA A 92 12.93 1.31 44.84
CA ALA A 92 11.57 0.86 44.61
C ALA A 92 10.56 1.55 45.54
N ASN A 93 10.99 1.95 46.74
CA ASN A 93 10.16 2.73 47.66
C ASN A 93 9.74 4.10 47.07
N GLY A 94 10.52 4.63 46.11
CA GLY A 94 10.19 5.84 45.34
C GLY A 94 9.31 5.59 44.10
N LEU A 95 8.92 4.34 43.83
CA LEU A 95 7.99 4.00 42.74
C LEU A 95 6.59 3.84 43.28
N ASP A 96 5.58 4.24 42.50
CA ASP A 96 4.19 3.90 42.80
C ASP A 96 4.01 2.37 42.86
N GLU A 97 3.06 1.92 43.68
CA GLU A 97 2.84 0.49 43.90
C GLU A 97 2.48 -0.25 42.62
N GLY A 98 1.61 0.33 41.79
CA GLY A 98 1.28 -0.22 40.46
C GLY A 98 2.47 -0.26 39.50
N VAL A 99 3.35 0.74 39.54
CA VAL A 99 4.57 0.77 38.71
C VAL A 99 5.56 -0.32 39.13
N PHE A 100 5.69 -0.57 40.44
CA PHE A 100 6.55 -1.63 40.95
C PHE A 100 6.00 -3.03 40.65
N ILE A 101 4.69 -3.23 40.75
CA ILE A 101 4.04 -4.51 40.41
C ILE A 101 4.22 -4.81 38.92
N ASP A 102 3.94 -3.84 38.04
CA ASP A 102 4.15 -3.95 36.58
C ASP A 102 5.63 -4.27 36.25
N LEU A 103 6.57 -3.62 36.95
CA LEU A 103 8.01 -3.90 36.80
C LEU A 103 8.35 -5.34 37.16
N PHE A 104 7.88 -5.82 38.32
CA PHE A 104 8.14 -7.17 38.80
C PHE A 104 7.56 -8.22 37.84
N THR A 105 6.31 -8.02 37.41
CA THR A 105 5.61 -8.91 36.48
C THR A 105 6.28 -8.95 35.12
N SER A 106 6.64 -7.79 34.55
CA SER A 106 7.31 -7.68 33.25
C SER A 106 8.67 -8.40 33.23
N LEU A 107 9.48 -8.25 34.28
CA LEU A 107 10.76 -8.94 34.43
C LEU A 107 10.59 -10.46 34.50
N ARG A 108 9.62 -10.94 35.27
CA ARG A 108 9.32 -12.37 35.44
C ARG A 108 8.78 -12.99 34.15
N ASN A 109 7.90 -12.28 33.43
CA ASN A 109 7.33 -12.71 32.16
C ASN A 109 8.40 -12.85 31.08
N GLY A 110 9.30 -11.86 30.93
CA GLY A 110 10.38 -11.93 29.95
C GLY A 110 11.37 -13.07 30.21
N ARG A 111 11.57 -13.46 31.47
CA ARG A 111 12.36 -14.66 31.82
C ARG A 111 11.60 -15.95 31.51
N ARG A 112 10.28 -15.99 31.76
CA ARG A 112 9.42 -17.13 31.46
C ARG A 112 9.32 -17.41 29.96
N GLU A 113 9.15 -16.36 29.15
CA GLU A 113 9.15 -16.46 27.69
C GLU A 113 10.47 -17.03 27.16
N TRP A 114 11.60 -16.63 27.74
CA TRP A 114 12.89 -17.24 27.40
C TRP A 114 12.95 -18.74 27.71
N HIS A 115 12.39 -19.20 28.83
CA HIS A 115 12.30 -20.65 29.12
C HIS A 115 11.36 -21.39 28.14
N ALA A 116 10.31 -20.73 27.66
CA ALA A 116 9.40 -21.29 26.66
C ALA A 116 10.01 -21.31 25.24
N ASN A 117 10.87 -20.34 24.91
CA ASN A 117 11.52 -20.22 23.62
C ASN A 117 13.01 -19.78 23.75
N PRO A 118 13.93 -20.70 24.13
CA PRO A 118 15.30 -20.33 24.46
C PRO A 118 16.03 -19.59 23.32
N ARG A 119 16.69 -18.47 23.65
CA ARG A 119 17.58 -17.73 22.74
C ARG A 119 19.04 -17.81 23.21
N PRO A 120 20.05 -17.85 22.32
CA PRO A 120 21.45 -17.86 22.71
C PRO A 120 21.83 -16.69 23.64
N PRO A 121 22.71 -16.89 24.64
CA PRO A 121 23.36 -18.14 25.00
C PRO A 121 22.41 -19.09 25.74
N PHE A 122 22.44 -20.38 25.41
CA PHE A 122 21.60 -21.41 26.05
C PHE A 122 22.12 -21.87 27.42
N ASP A 123 23.41 -21.65 27.67
CA ASP A 123 24.05 -22.02 28.92
C ASP A 123 23.67 -21.04 30.04
N VAL A 124 22.84 -21.49 30.98
CA VAL A 124 22.36 -20.71 32.12
C VAL A 124 23.49 -20.17 33.00
N THR A 125 24.68 -20.79 32.99
CA THR A 125 25.84 -20.30 33.74
C THR A 125 26.38 -18.97 33.18
N THR A 126 26.16 -18.72 31.89
CA THR A 126 26.57 -17.50 31.17
C THR A 126 25.58 -16.33 31.33
N HIS A 127 24.43 -16.57 31.96
CA HIS A 127 23.42 -15.53 32.15
C HIS A 127 23.83 -14.51 33.23
N GLY A 128 23.32 -13.29 33.08
CA GLY A 128 23.54 -12.19 34.02
C GLY A 128 22.85 -12.39 35.37
N PRO A 129 23.20 -11.56 36.38
CA PRO A 129 22.68 -11.70 37.75
C PRO A 129 21.15 -11.60 37.84
N LEU A 130 20.51 -10.78 37.01
CA LEU A 130 19.04 -10.64 37.03
C LEU A 130 18.33 -11.93 36.62
N ALA A 131 18.77 -12.59 35.55
CA ALA A 131 18.20 -13.87 35.10
C ALA A 131 18.31 -14.95 36.19
N LYS A 132 19.47 -15.01 36.85
CA LYS A 132 19.75 -15.97 37.94
C LYS A 132 18.88 -15.71 39.17
N ALA A 133 18.69 -14.43 39.54
CA ALA A 133 17.83 -14.05 40.66
C ALA A 133 16.35 -14.41 40.40
N ILE A 134 15.86 -14.18 39.18
CA ILE A 134 14.49 -14.55 38.80
C ILE A 134 14.30 -16.07 38.79
N ASP A 135 15.25 -16.85 38.25
CA ASP A 135 15.17 -18.31 38.28
C ASP A 135 15.17 -18.85 39.72
N ALA A 136 16.02 -18.28 40.59
CA ALA A 136 16.08 -18.67 42.00
C ALA A 136 14.78 -18.34 42.73
N PHE A 137 14.17 -17.18 42.47
CA PHE A 137 12.87 -16.80 43.01
C PHE A 137 11.76 -17.73 42.51
N ASN A 138 11.65 -17.94 41.19
CA ASN A 138 10.64 -18.81 40.59
C ASN A 138 10.75 -20.25 41.12
N SER A 139 11.97 -20.76 41.30
CA SER A 139 12.19 -22.10 41.86
C SER A 139 11.75 -22.20 43.32
N ALA A 140 11.94 -21.14 44.12
CA ALA A 140 11.54 -21.11 45.52
C ALA A 140 10.02 -20.92 45.69
N ALA A 141 9.41 -20.04 44.89
CA ALA A 141 8.03 -19.59 45.05
C ALA A 141 7.00 -20.30 44.15
N ALA A 142 7.42 -21.25 43.29
CA ALA A 142 6.56 -21.89 42.27
C ALA A 142 5.23 -22.47 42.81
N GLN A 143 5.21 -22.98 44.04
CA GLN A 143 4.02 -23.62 44.63
C GLN A 143 3.06 -22.63 45.32
N ASP A 144 3.57 -21.47 45.75
CA ASP A 144 2.84 -20.51 46.57
C ASP A 144 2.47 -19.23 45.80
N TRP A 145 2.89 -19.09 44.54
CA TRP A 145 2.63 -17.94 43.70
C TRP A 145 1.40 -18.15 42.81
N ASN A 146 0.32 -17.38 43.04
CA ASN A 146 -0.91 -17.43 42.25
C ASN A 146 -0.94 -16.30 41.20
N GLU A 147 -0.74 -16.62 39.92
CA GLU A 147 -0.70 -15.63 38.83
C GLU A 147 -2.07 -14.99 38.57
N THR A 148 -3.16 -15.73 38.80
CA THR A 148 -4.52 -15.24 38.63
C THR A 148 -4.84 -14.06 39.58
N GLU A 149 -4.17 -13.97 40.73
CA GLU A 149 -4.33 -12.83 41.66
C GLU A 149 -3.64 -11.56 41.17
N VAL A 150 -2.51 -11.69 40.46
CA VAL A 150 -1.80 -10.55 39.86
C VAL A 150 -2.59 -10.02 38.67
N GLU A 151 -3.07 -10.92 37.80
CA GLU A 151 -3.94 -10.58 36.67
C GLU A 151 -5.25 -9.94 37.14
N LEU A 152 -5.88 -10.46 38.20
CA LEU A 152 -7.06 -9.83 38.78
C LEU A 152 -6.75 -8.44 39.34
N PHE A 153 -5.64 -8.26 40.05
CA PHE A 153 -5.24 -6.95 40.59
C PHE A 153 -5.02 -5.90 39.49
N GLU A 154 -4.41 -6.30 38.37
CA GLU A 154 -4.28 -5.47 37.17
C GLU A 154 -5.65 -5.18 36.53
N LEU A 155 -6.56 -6.16 36.48
CA LEU A 155 -7.90 -6.05 35.88
C LEU A 155 -8.88 -5.18 36.69
N VAL A 156 -8.84 -5.23 38.03
CA VAL A 156 -9.66 -4.35 38.90
C VAL A 156 -9.02 -2.98 39.15
N GLY A 157 -7.98 -2.62 38.38
CA GLY A 157 -7.46 -1.27 38.32
C GLY A 157 -6.77 -0.83 39.62
N GLY A 158 -5.83 -1.64 40.12
CA GLY A 158 -4.91 -1.22 41.19
C GLY A 158 -4.47 0.24 40.96
N TYR A 159 -4.67 1.07 41.99
CA TYR A 159 -4.62 2.55 41.99
C TYR A 159 -4.49 3.20 40.60
N SER A 160 -5.62 3.68 40.07
CA SER A 160 -5.66 4.48 38.86
C SER A 160 -4.63 5.62 38.90
N ASP A 161 -3.99 5.87 37.76
CA ASP A 161 -2.99 6.95 37.57
C ASP A 161 -3.56 8.36 37.82
N ALA A 162 -4.82 8.49 38.24
CA ALA A 162 -5.55 9.74 38.48
C ALA A 162 -5.36 10.35 39.88
N GLU A 163 -4.77 9.65 40.86
CA GLU A 163 -4.67 10.15 42.26
C GLU A 163 -3.26 10.59 42.72
N SER A 164 -2.28 10.72 41.81
CA SER A 164 -0.91 11.17 42.18
C SER A 164 -0.39 12.41 41.46
N GLU A 165 -1.22 13.11 40.68
CA GLU A 165 -0.80 14.36 40.00
C GLU A 165 -0.88 15.62 40.88
N GLY A 166 -1.27 15.51 42.15
CA GLY A 166 -1.30 16.63 43.10
C GLY A 166 -0.35 16.42 44.27
N ASP A 167 0.94 16.70 44.09
CA ASP A 167 1.90 17.21 45.12
C ASP A 167 3.35 16.87 44.74
N ALA A 168 3.92 17.68 43.85
CA ALA A 168 5.37 17.87 43.78
C ALA A 168 5.64 19.34 43.44
N MET A 169 5.36 20.22 44.41
CA MET A 169 5.84 21.59 44.39
C MET A 169 7.39 21.60 44.30
N GLU A 170 7.91 22.32 43.31
CA GLU A 170 9.30 22.74 43.24
C GLU A 170 9.67 23.47 44.54
N ILE A 171 10.71 23.00 45.22
CA ILE A 171 11.36 23.75 46.29
C ILE A 171 12.65 24.31 45.70
N ASP A 172 12.65 25.62 45.52
CA ASP A 172 13.77 26.47 45.15
C ASP A 172 14.86 26.41 46.24
N GLU A 173 16.11 26.22 45.83
CA GLU A 173 17.27 26.27 46.72
C GLU A 173 17.62 27.73 47.02
N ASP A 174 17.33 28.22 48.24
CA ASP A 174 18.22 29.12 48.98
C ASP A 174 17.63 29.49 50.35
N GLN A 175 18.28 29.03 51.44
CA GLN A 175 18.74 29.87 52.57
C GLN A 175 19.19 29.03 53.77
N GLU A 176 20.46 29.24 54.16
CA GLU A 176 21.01 28.89 55.47
C GLU A 176 20.35 29.70 56.60
N GLN A 177 19.99 29.05 57.72
CA GLN A 177 20.55 29.31 59.07
C GLN A 177 19.64 28.83 60.23
N THR A 178 20.22 27.92 61.03
CA THR A 178 20.23 27.85 62.52
C THR A 178 18.93 28.00 63.33
N GLY A 179 18.64 27.02 64.20
CA GLY A 179 17.98 27.29 65.50
C GLY A 179 17.21 26.14 66.15
N ALA A 180 17.82 25.52 67.17
CA ALA A 180 17.30 24.56 68.17
C ALA A 180 15.83 24.80 68.66
N LEU A 181 14.94 23.80 68.64
CA LEU A 181 14.71 22.69 69.61
C LEU A 181 14.10 23.06 70.98
N THR A 182 12.86 22.57 71.19
CA THR A 182 12.26 22.07 72.46
C THR A 182 11.13 21.09 72.08
N GLN A 183 11.33 19.77 72.04
CA GLN A 183 11.25 18.73 73.09
C GLN A 183 9.93 18.61 73.88
N GLN A 184 9.18 17.53 73.60
CA GLN A 184 8.77 16.44 74.53
C GLN A 184 7.81 15.49 73.76
N ALA A 185 8.13 14.26 73.32
CA ALA A 185 8.75 13.04 73.88
C ALA A 185 7.71 11.97 74.30
N ALA A 186 7.64 10.87 73.53
CA ALA A 186 7.62 9.48 74.03
C ALA A 186 7.86 8.45 72.90
N GLN A 187 8.78 7.52 73.17
CA GLN A 187 9.53 6.55 72.34
C GLN A 187 9.10 5.09 72.69
N PRO A 188 9.78 3.98 72.26
CA PRO A 188 10.49 3.65 70.99
C PRO A 188 10.28 2.16 70.53
N GLN A 189 10.72 1.81 69.32
CA GLN A 189 11.39 0.52 69.05
C GLN A 189 12.40 0.66 67.89
N GLU A 190 13.55 -0.02 68.04
CA GLU A 190 14.84 0.25 67.40
C GLU A 190 14.90 0.01 65.88
N THR A 191 15.36 1.01 65.12
CA THR A 191 15.83 0.87 63.73
C THR A 191 17.36 0.95 63.69
N ARG A 192 17.99 0.01 62.97
CA ARG A 192 19.44 0.00 62.73
C ARG A 192 19.79 1.07 61.70
N SER A 193 20.88 1.81 61.93
CA SER A 193 21.21 3.02 61.17
C SER A 193 21.70 2.77 59.73
N PRO A 194 21.50 3.73 58.81
CA PRO A 194 21.92 3.66 57.39
C PRO A 194 23.42 3.39 57.17
N GLU A 195 24.27 3.76 58.14
CA GLU A 195 25.71 3.51 58.07
C GLU A 195 26.06 2.01 58.12
N HIS A 196 25.19 1.17 58.69
CA HIS A 196 25.40 -0.29 58.75
C HIS A 196 25.15 -0.95 57.38
N ILE A 197 24.19 -0.43 56.61
CA ILE A 197 23.79 -0.94 55.30
C ILE A 197 24.81 -0.50 54.23
N ALA A 198 25.27 0.75 54.29
CA ALA A 198 26.34 1.24 53.41
C ALA A 198 27.68 0.48 53.61
N ARG A 199 27.91 -0.05 54.82
CA ARG A 199 29.09 -0.89 55.13
C ARG A 199 28.96 -2.31 54.57
N LEU A 200 27.76 -2.87 54.57
CA LEU A 200 27.44 -4.18 53.97
C LEU A 200 27.54 -4.13 52.43
N LEU A 201 27.04 -3.07 51.80
CA LEU A 201 27.14 -2.85 50.36
C LEU A 201 28.60 -2.67 49.90
N LYS A 202 29.43 -1.95 50.67
CA LYS A 202 30.88 -1.85 50.40
C LYS A 202 31.63 -3.16 50.63
N GLN A 203 31.18 -4.03 51.54
CA GLN A 203 31.77 -5.37 51.75
C GLN A 203 31.39 -6.36 50.65
N LEU A 204 30.16 -6.30 50.13
CA LEU A 204 29.71 -7.16 49.03
C LEU A 204 30.38 -6.78 47.70
N LEU A 205 30.55 -5.48 47.43
CA LEU A 205 31.26 -5.00 46.24
C LEU A 205 32.77 -5.28 46.29
N ALA A 206 33.40 -5.28 47.47
CA ALA A 206 34.81 -5.64 47.64
C ALA A 206 35.08 -7.15 47.51
N ASN A 207 34.08 -8.01 47.76
CA ASN A 207 34.20 -9.46 47.60
C ASN A 207 34.04 -9.93 46.14
N HIS A 208 33.60 -9.06 45.23
CA HIS A 208 33.36 -9.42 43.83
C HIS A 208 34.60 -9.25 42.91
N GLU A 209 35.67 -8.61 43.40
CA GLU A 209 36.96 -8.49 42.69
C GLU A 209 38.02 -9.53 43.14
N ALA A 210 37.71 -10.38 44.12
CA ALA A 210 38.64 -11.36 44.67
C ALA A 210 38.19 -12.81 44.45
N ASP A 211 37.89 -13.21 43.22
CA ASP A 211 37.76 -14.63 42.88
C ASP A 211 38.30 -14.96 41.49
N LYS A 212 39.63 -14.86 41.37
CA LYS A 212 40.43 -15.47 40.30
C LYS A 212 41.50 -16.37 40.93
N SER A 213 41.13 -17.54 41.43
CA SER A 213 42.08 -18.66 41.56
C SER A 213 41.43 -20.05 41.54
N LYS A 214 41.65 -20.72 40.42
CA LYS A 214 41.64 -22.16 40.14
C LYS A 214 42.07 -23.06 41.33
N ALA A 215 41.12 -23.76 41.98
CA ALA A 215 41.35 -25.06 42.66
C ALA A 215 40.05 -25.66 43.25
N ALA A 216 39.17 -26.25 42.43
CA ALA A 216 38.10 -27.15 42.92
C ALA A 216 37.55 -28.10 41.83
N VAL A 217 38.37 -28.44 40.82
CA VAL A 217 37.99 -29.32 39.70
C VAL A 217 38.19 -30.82 40.00
N ASP A 218 38.69 -31.20 41.18
CA ASP A 218 39.12 -32.60 41.43
C ASP A 218 38.34 -33.35 42.53
N LYS A 219 37.03 -33.10 42.72
CA LYS A 219 36.31 -33.84 43.79
C LYS A 219 34.92 -34.39 43.51
N VAL A 220 34.36 -34.29 42.30
CA VAL A 220 33.01 -34.84 42.05
C VAL A 220 32.93 -35.75 40.82
N THR A 221 33.99 -35.85 40.01
CA THR A 221 34.08 -36.81 38.89
C THR A 221 34.53 -38.20 39.33
N LYS A 222 33.94 -38.73 40.41
CA LYS A 222 34.22 -40.11 40.82
C LYS A 222 33.18 -40.67 41.77
N ASP A 223 31.93 -40.74 41.32
CA ASP A 223 30.94 -41.69 41.82
C ASP A 223 29.75 -41.72 40.83
N PHE A 224 29.62 -42.86 40.13
CA PHE A 224 28.47 -43.34 39.33
C PHE A 224 28.29 -42.71 37.92
N GLU A 225 28.58 -43.32 36.76
CA GLU A 225 28.93 -44.69 36.32
C GLU A 225 28.31 -45.82 37.14
N ASP A 226 27.02 -46.10 36.91
CA ASP A 226 26.51 -47.46 36.66
C ASP A 226 24.95 -47.49 36.60
N MET A 227 24.43 -48.32 35.68
CA MET A 227 23.08 -48.94 35.61
C MET A 227 21.99 -48.32 34.71
N ASP A 228 22.09 -48.63 33.41
CA ASP A 228 21.20 -49.49 32.59
C ASP A 228 19.66 -49.59 32.82
N LEU A 229 18.96 -49.41 31.67
CA LEU A 229 17.82 -50.18 31.10
C LEU A 229 16.38 -50.04 31.68
N ASP A 230 15.41 -49.58 30.87
CA ASP A 230 14.45 -50.43 30.14
C ASP A 230 13.32 -49.64 29.41
N GLU A 231 12.80 -50.27 28.35
CA GLU A 231 11.82 -49.85 27.35
C GLU A 231 10.32 -49.90 27.80
N ASP A 232 9.45 -49.39 26.90
CA ASP A 232 8.10 -49.89 26.54
C ASP A 232 6.78 -49.28 27.10
N ASP A 233 6.08 -48.64 26.15
CA ASP A 233 4.71 -48.89 25.65
C ASP A 233 3.39 -48.45 26.36
N ALA A 234 2.50 -47.96 25.47
CA ALA A 234 1.04 -48.15 25.40
C ALA A 234 0.02 -47.26 26.19
N GLN A 235 -0.79 -46.54 25.40
CA GLN A 235 -2.22 -46.17 25.61
C GLN A 235 -3.09 -47.44 25.92
N PRO A 236 -4.29 -47.42 26.57
CA PRO A 236 -5.53 -46.83 25.98
C PRO A 236 -6.77 -46.50 26.90
N GLU A 237 -7.78 -45.85 26.28
CA GLU A 237 -9.25 -46.03 26.36
C GLU A 237 -10.18 -45.78 27.61
N CYS A 238 -11.18 -44.88 27.37
CA CYS A 238 -12.66 -44.96 27.54
C CYS A 238 -13.39 -45.19 28.90
N SER A 239 -14.32 -44.26 29.24
CA SER A 239 -15.80 -44.44 29.36
C SER A 239 -16.57 -43.77 30.56
N PHE A 240 -17.75 -43.22 30.20
CA PHE A 240 -18.88 -42.48 30.87
C PHE A 240 -19.49 -43.03 32.20
N PRO A 241 -20.33 -42.29 33.03
CA PRO A 241 -21.64 -41.71 32.62
C PRO A 241 -22.28 -40.50 33.38
N ARG A 242 -23.41 -40.04 32.80
CA ARG A 242 -24.38 -38.95 33.12
C ARG A 242 -25.28 -39.16 34.38
N ARG A 243 -25.86 -38.05 34.91
CA ARG A 243 -27.30 -37.73 35.23
C ARG A 243 -27.43 -36.83 36.50
N ILE A 244 -28.36 -35.89 36.74
CA ILE A 244 -29.53 -35.21 36.10
C ILE A 244 -29.87 -33.94 36.94
N PHE A 245 -30.31 -32.87 36.24
CA PHE A 245 -31.09 -31.62 36.53
C PHE A 245 -32.06 -31.55 37.74
N PRO A 246 -32.59 -30.35 38.22
CA PRO A 246 -33.19 -29.27 37.38
C PRO A 246 -33.29 -27.76 37.83
N LEU A 247 -33.45 -26.91 36.79
CA LEU A 247 -34.34 -25.72 36.56
C LEU A 247 -34.25 -24.39 37.37
N SER A 248 -33.92 -23.27 36.68
CA SER A 248 -34.89 -22.19 36.30
C SER A 248 -34.24 -21.08 35.41
N THR A 249 -34.88 -20.79 34.26
CA THR A 249 -34.61 -19.88 33.10
C THR A 249 -34.96 -18.38 33.35
N PRO A 250 -34.61 -17.36 32.49
CA PRO A 250 -34.66 -17.37 31.01
C PRO A 250 -33.59 -16.62 30.18
N SER A 251 -33.68 -16.95 28.90
CA SER A 251 -32.84 -16.76 27.71
C SER A 251 -32.91 -15.38 27.04
N TYR A 252 -31.77 -14.95 26.47
CA TYR A 252 -31.70 -14.14 25.25
C TYR A 252 -31.02 -15.01 24.17
N GLU A 253 -31.71 -15.21 23.05
CA GLU A 253 -31.26 -16.00 21.90
C GLU A 253 -30.18 -15.23 21.11
N ALA A 254 -28.98 -15.81 21.03
CA ALA A 254 -28.03 -15.51 19.97
C ALA A 254 -28.45 -16.32 18.73
N ILE A 255 -28.87 -15.65 17.67
CA ILE A 255 -29.06 -16.27 16.36
C ILE A 255 -27.67 -16.53 15.79
N ALA A 256 -27.16 -17.75 16.00
CA ALA A 256 -26.08 -18.29 15.19
C ALA A 256 -26.65 -18.56 13.79
N MET A 257 -26.29 -17.73 12.81
CA MET A 257 -26.52 -18.06 11.40
C MET A 257 -25.57 -19.20 11.03
N ALA A 258 -26.16 -20.36 10.73
CA ALA A 258 -25.45 -21.46 10.08
C ALA A 258 -24.97 -21.00 8.69
N PRO A 259 -23.83 -21.49 8.18
CA PRO A 259 -23.36 -21.16 6.84
C PRO A 259 -24.41 -21.65 5.84
N ASP A 260 -24.91 -20.73 5.02
CA ASP A 260 -25.88 -21.03 3.98
C ASP A 260 -25.22 -21.94 2.93
N LYS A 261 -25.65 -23.20 2.87
CA LYS A 261 -25.13 -24.22 1.96
C LYS A 261 -25.59 -24.05 0.50
N ASN A 262 -26.15 -22.89 0.14
CA ASN A 262 -26.70 -22.62 -1.18
C ASN A 262 -26.01 -21.48 -1.96
N GLN A 263 -24.86 -20.95 -1.52
CA GLN A 263 -23.98 -20.20 -2.43
C GLN A 263 -23.22 -21.17 -3.33
N ARG A 264 -23.91 -21.71 -4.33
CA ARG A 264 -23.29 -22.44 -5.43
C ARG A 264 -22.86 -21.39 -6.45
N TYR A 265 -21.56 -21.29 -6.71
CA TYR A 265 -21.08 -20.70 -7.96
C TYR A 265 -21.73 -21.48 -9.10
N ASP A 266 -22.60 -20.83 -9.87
CA ASP A 266 -23.20 -21.46 -11.05
C ASP A 266 -22.09 -21.70 -12.08
N PRO A 267 -22.05 -22.87 -12.73
CA PRO A 267 -21.01 -23.17 -13.70
C PRO A 267 -21.02 -22.15 -14.83
N VAL A 268 -19.83 -21.62 -15.14
CA VAL A 268 -19.54 -20.73 -16.25
C VAL A 268 -20.19 -21.29 -17.53
N PRO A 269 -21.15 -20.60 -18.17
CA PRO A 269 -21.58 -20.98 -19.52
C PRO A 269 -20.42 -20.77 -20.49
N PRO A 270 -20.32 -21.55 -21.58
CA PRO A 270 -19.17 -21.48 -22.47
C PRO A 270 -18.97 -20.04 -22.97
N ILE A 271 -17.74 -19.56 -22.78
CA ILE A 271 -17.20 -18.38 -23.47
C ILE A 271 -17.57 -18.55 -24.95
N PRO A 272 -18.06 -17.48 -25.63
CA PRO A 272 -18.40 -17.58 -27.05
C PRO A 272 -17.26 -18.26 -27.79
N THR A 273 -17.59 -19.27 -28.59
CA THR A 273 -16.62 -19.88 -29.49
C THR A 273 -15.97 -18.78 -30.33
N TYR A 274 -14.74 -18.99 -30.79
CA TYR A 274 -14.05 -18.00 -31.64
C TYR A 274 -15.00 -17.47 -32.74
N ASP A 275 -15.70 -18.38 -33.44
CA ASP A 275 -16.71 -18.04 -34.44
C ASP A 275 -17.87 -17.18 -33.92
N GLU A 276 -18.36 -17.40 -32.69
CA GLU A 276 -19.41 -16.59 -32.06
C GLU A 276 -18.89 -15.22 -31.60
N ALA A 277 -17.61 -15.11 -31.24
CA ALA A 277 -16.97 -13.87 -30.86
C ALA A 277 -16.61 -12.98 -32.06
N VAL A 278 -16.32 -13.55 -33.24
CA VAL A 278 -16.05 -12.81 -34.49
C VAL A 278 -17.23 -12.70 -35.45
N ALA A 279 -18.37 -13.34 -35.19
CA ALA A 279 -19.58 -13.28 -36.05
C ALA A 279 -20.36 -11.95 -35.99
N GLY A 280 -19.85 -10.94 -35.26
CA GLY A 280 -20.46 -9.60 -35.19
C GLY A 280 -20.49 -8.83 -36.51
N ASP A 281 -19.90 -9.35 -37.59
CA ASP A 281 -20.05 -8.76 -38.91
C ASP A 281 -20.10 -9.83 -40.00
N SER A 282 -20.97 -9.59 -40.99
CA SER A 282 -21.26 -10.41 -42.18
C SER A 282 -22.22 -11.62 -42.06
N ARG A 283 -23.51 -11.39 -42.31
CA ARG A 283 -24.33 -12.32 -43.13
C ARG A 283 -25.26 -11.58 -44.09
N SER A 284 -24.97 -11.78 -45.37
CA SER A 284 -25.72 -11.35 -46.55
C SER A 284 -27.12 -11.96 -46.64
N ALA A 285 -28.09 -11.19 -47.15
CA ALA A 285 -29.31 -11.73 -47.73
C ALA A 285 -29.66 -10.97 -49.02
N PHE A 286 -29.48 -11.65 -50.17
CA PHE A 286 -30.48 -11.92 -51.22
C PHE A 286 -29.85 -11.98 -52.63
N GLU A 287 -29.84 -13.18 -53.20
CA GLU A 287 -29.77 -13.43 -54.65
C GLU A 287 -31.15 -13.15 -55.29
N GLY A 288 -31.15 -12.52 -56.47
CA GLY A 288 -32.31 -12.39 -57.35
C GLY A 288 -31.97 -11.69 -58.67
N ASP A 289 -32.05 -12.45 -59.77
CA ASP A 289 -31.86 -12.11 -61.19
C ASP A 289 -32.25 -10.68 -61.63
N TRP A 290 -31.48 -10.10 -62.56
CA TRP A 290 -31.85 -9.84 -63.98
C TRP A 290 -30.80 -8.95 -64.68
N GLU A 291 -30.29 -9.45 -65.82
CA GLU A 291 -29.55 -8.69 -66.84
C GLU A 291 -30.42 -7.58 -67.48
N GLN A 292 -29.89 -6.36 -67.64
CA GLN A 292 -29.70 -5.65 -68.92
C GLN A 292 -29.35 -4.14 -68.74
N ASP A 293 -28.53 -3.67 -69.67
CA ASP A 293 -28.27 -2.27 -70.08
C ASP A 293 -27.21 -1.40 -69.38
N ARG A 294 -25.98 -1.57 -69.88
CA ARG A 294 -25.12 -0.55 -70.52
C ARG A 294 -25.50 0.93 -70.32
N ASP A 295 -24.62 1.70 -69.68
CA ASP A 295 -23.66 2.65 -70.29
C ASP A 295 -23.34 3.84 -69.34
N HIS A 296 -22.04 4.19 -69.26
CA HIS A 296 -21.45 5.45 -68.76
C HIS A 296 -21.47 5.67 -67.21
N LEU A 297 -20.40 5.97 -66.47
CA LEU A 297 -19.07 6.56 -66.71
C LEU A 297 -18.16 6.29 -65.48
N ALA A 298 -16.84 6.36 -65.69
CA ALA A 298 -15.73 5.97 -64.82
C ALA A 298 -15.59 6.73 -63.48
N LEU A 299 -15.14 6.00 -62.43
CA LEU A 299 -14.46 6.54 -61.25
C LEU A 299 -13.32 5.61 -60.80
N SER A 300 -12.12 6.18 -60.69
CA SER A 300 -10.93 5.76 -59.94
C SER A 300 -9.92 6.92 -60.03
N PRO A 301 -8.91 7.06 -59.14
CA PRO A 301 -8.66 6.37 -57.88
C PRO A 301 -8.44 7.33 -56.68
N VAL A 302 -8.37 6.74 -55.49
CA VAL A 302 -8.03 7.34 -54.20
C VAL A 302 -6.54 7.14 -53.95
N ASP A 303 -5.83 8.19 -53.52
CA ASP A 303 -4.57 8.10 -52.78
C ASP A 303 -4.37 9.34 -51.89
N GLU A 304 -3.89 9.07 -50.67
CA GLU A 304 -2.91 9.82 -49.88
C GLU A 304 -3.20 11.24 -49.36
N HIS A 305 -3.39 11.38 -48.03
CA HIS A 305 -2.39 11.86 -47.04
C HIS A 305 -2.97 12.64 -45.84
N SER A 306 -2.35 12.35 -44.68
CA SER A 306 -2.01 13.20 -43.52
C SER A 306 -3.06 14.10 -42.87
N HIS A 307 -3.25 13.95 -41.55
CA HIS A 307 -3.79 15.01 -40.70
C HIS A 307 -2.96 15.19 -39.42
N SER A 308 -2.09 16.20 -39.45
CA SER A 308 -1.80 17.08 -38.32
C SER A 308 -2.37 18.46 -38.65
N GLU A 309 -2.98 19.09 -37.64
CA GLU A 309 -3.43 20.49 -37.57
C GLU A 309 -4.74 20.86 -38.30
N PHE A 310 -5.71 21.32 -37.51
CA PHE A 310 -6.57 22.43 -37.94
C PHE A 310 -6.73 23.44 -36.80
N GLU A 311 -6.16 24.61 -37.05
CA GLU A 311 -6.38 25.84 -36.31
C GLU A 311 -7.83 26.36 -36.46
N SER A 312 -8.19 27.15 -35.45
CA SER A 312 -9.20 28.21 -35.41
C SER A 312 -9.45 28.96 -36.72
N GLU A 313 -10.72 29.29 -36.98
CA GLU A 313 -11.11 30.39 -37.87
C GLU A 313 -11.97 31.41 -37.12
N GLY A 314 -11.57 32.68 -37.27
CA GLY A 314 -12.25 33.84 -36.69
C GLY A 314 -11.76 35.20 -37.21
N LEU A 315 -11.55 35.33 -38.52
CA LEU A 315 -11.72 36.54 -39.37
C LEU A 315 -11.17 37.93 -38.91
N LEU A 316 -10.19 38.48 -39.66
CA LEU A 316 -10.34 39.67 -40.54
C LEU A 316 -9.01 40.17 -41.14
N ASN A 317 -8.84 39.89 -42.44
CA ASN A 317 -8.31 40.70 -43.54
C ASN A 317 -7.52 42.01 -43.23
N THR A 318 -6.23 42.10 -43.59
CA THR A 318 -5.73 42.79 -44.81
C THR A 318 -4.20 43.06 -44.80
N ARG A 319 -3.56 42.61 -45.89
CA ARG A 319 -2.42 43.21 -46.63
C ARG A 319 -1.09 43.52 -45.92
N GLY A 320 -0.06 42.75 -46.31
CA GLY A 320 0.92 43.26 -47.27
C GLY A 320 2.37 43.47 -46.81
N ALA A 321 3.20 42.44 -47.09
CA ALA A 321 4.56 42.51 -47.64
C ALA A 321 5.68 43.25 -46.86
N SER A 322 6.72 42.51 -46.47
CA SER A 322 7.92 42.28 -47.31
C SER A 322 9.16 41.86 -46.51
N SER A 323 9.81 40.80 -47.03
CA SER A 323 11.27 40.52 -47.15
C SER A 323 12.22 40.76 -45.96
N ALA A 324 13.27 39.98 -45.72
CA ALA A 324 13.80 38.75 -46.28
C ALA A 324 15.03 38.35 -45.42
N THR A 325 15.25 37.04 -45.32
CA THR A 325 16.56 36.34 -45.27
C THR A 325 17.57 36.63 -44.14
N HIS A 326 17.69 35.68 -43.20
CA HIS A 326 18.81 34.72 -42.99
C HIS A 326 20.29 35.17 -43.14
N PRO A 327 21.30 34.44 -42.58
CA PRO A 327 21.27 33.31 -41.64
C PRO A 327 22.42 33.27 -40.56
N THR A 328 22.36 32.21 -39.73
CA THR A 328 23.46 31.36 -39.20
C THR A 328 24.46 31.83 -38.12
N SER A 329 24.37 31.08 -37.00
CA SER A 329 25.44 30.27 -36.37
C SER A 329 26.22 30.80 -35.15
N SER A 330 26.00 30.06 -34.06
CA SER A 330 26.97 29.42 -33.17
C SER A 330 27.76 30.21 -32.12
N ALA A 331 27.60 29.69 -30.90
CA ALA A 331 28.62 29.42 -29.87
C ALA A 331 28.95 30.48 -28.80
N ARG A 332 28.57 30.11 -27.56
CA ARG A 332 29.08 30.41 -26.20
C ARG A 332 30.63 30.57 -26.13
N PRO A 333 31.28 30.95 -24.98
CA PRO A 333 30.79 31.09 -23.58
C PRO A 333 31.38 32.29 -22.76
N ARG A 334 30.85 32.55 -21.55
CA ARG A 334 31.58 32.56 -20.25
C ARG A 334 30.92 33.46 -19.16
N ARG A 335 30.54 32.78 -18.07
CA ARG A 335 30.67 33.07 -16.62
C ARG A 335 30.75 34.51 -16.07
N ALA A 336 29.90 34.66 -15.04
CA ALA A 336 30.13 35.18 -13.69
C ALA A 336 30.02 36.68 -13.45
N GLY A 337 29.13 37.04 -12.51
CA GLY A 337 29.29 38.25 -11.70
C GLY A 337 28.00 38.84 -11.16
N GLY A 338 27.70 38.55 -9.90
CA GLY A 338 27.32 39.59 -8.94
C GLY A 338 25.88 40.08 -8.95
N TYR A 339 25.11 39.57 -8.00
CA TYR A 339 23.88 40.18 -7.48
C TYR A 339 24.17 41.61 -6.97
N ARG A 340 23.31 42.57 -7.32
CA ARG A 340 23.28 43.91 -6.73
C ARG A 340 21.82 44.32 -6.56
N ALA A 341 21.38 44.50 -5.32
CA ALA A 341 20.02 44.90 -4.96
C ALA A 341 19.70 46.32 -5.49
N PRO A 342 18.48 46.60 -5.99
CA PRO A 342 18.03 47.95 -6.24
C PRO A 342 17.34 48.54 -5.01
N THR A 343 17.79 49.74 -4.65
CA THR A 343 17.16 50.68 -3.73
C THR A 343 15.96 51.36 -4.38
N VAL A 344 14.96 51.67 -3.54
CA VAL A 344 13.73 52.40 -3.83
C VAL A 344 14.04 53.87 -4.16
N GLU A 345 13.48 54.37 -5.26
CA GLU A 345 13.26 55.80 -5.47
C GLU A 345 11.77 56.04 -5.72
N SER A 346 11.22 56.90 -4.87
CA SER A 346 9.93 57.56 -4.95
C SER A 346 9.93 58.61 -6.06
N ASP A 347 8.81 58.78 -6.77
CA ASP A 347 8.36 60.10 -7.22
C ASP A 347 6.85 60.09 -7.53
N ASP A 348 6.22 61.16 -7.05
CA ASP A 348 4.81 61.47 -6.94
C ASP A 348 4.17 62.12 -8.20
N GLU A 349 2.83 62.05 -8.27
CA GLU A 349 1.85 62.99 -8.88
C GLU A 349 1.83 63.13 -10.44
N ASP A 350 0.72 63.11 -11.20
CA ASP A 350 -0.71 63.42 -10.99
C ASP A 350 -1.54 62.97 -12.23
N SER A 351 -2.79 62.47 -12.07
CA SER A 351 -3.98 62.90 -12.87
C SER A 351 -5.28 62.05 -12.66
N HIS A 352 -6.12 62.48 -11.70
CA HIS A 352 -7.55 62.86 -11.82
C HIS A 352 -8.57 62.17 -12.79
N TRP A 353 -9.58 61.47 -12.22
CA TRP A 353 -11.08 61.65 -12.29
C TRP A 353 -11.92 60.35 -12.28
N ASP A 354 -12.71 60.21 -11.20
CA ASP A 354 -14.02 59.56 -10.95
C ASP A 354 -14.47 58.25 -11.64
N SER A 355 -14.78 57.22 -10.83
CA SER A 355 -16.16 56.97 -10.32
C SER A 355 -16.28 55.63 -9.55
N ALA A 356 -16.86 55.72 -8.34
CA ALA A 356 -17.54 54.72 -7.50
C ALA A 356 -17.35 53.20 -7.75
N SER A 357 -16.73 52.51 -6.78
CA SER A 357 -17.30 51.31 -6.13
C SER A 357 -16.67 51.13 -4.74
N ASP A 358 -17.52 51.00 -3.72
CA ASP A 358 -17.15 50.59 -2.35
C ASP A 358 -16.70 49.13 -2.39
N ASP A 359 -15.53 48.77 -1.86
CA ASP A 359 -15.22 47.41 -1.33
C ASP A 359 -13.86 47.23 -0.60
N ASP A 360 -13.10 48.28 -0.24
CA ASP A 360 -11.78 48.12 0.43
C ASP A 360 -11.78 48.30 1.97
N ALA A 361 -12.95 48.31 2.61
CA ALA A 361 -13.05 48.53 4.06
C ALA A 361 -12.96 47.25 4.91
N THR A 362 -12.90 46.06 4.30
CA THR A 362 -12.98 44.77 4.99
C THR A 362 -11.61 44.14 5.28
N GLU A 363 -10.63 44.24 4.37
CA GLU A 363 -9.31 43.62 4.59
C GLU A 363 -8.43 44.39 5.59
N ALA A 364 -8.40 45.72 5.52
CA ALA A 364 -7.61 46.53 6.44
C ALA A 364 -8.15 46.54 7.89
N ALA A 365 -9.41 46.14 8.07
CA ALA A 365 -10.03 45.93 9.37
C ALA A 365 -9.79 44.51 9.91
N HIS A 366 -9.59 43.52 9.04
CA HIS A 366 -9.28 42.14 9.40
C HIS A 366 -7.85 42.01 9.95
N VAL A 367 -6.86 42.57 9.25
CA VAL A 367 -5.43 42.56 9.67
C VAL A 367 -5.22 43.33 10.98
N ARG A 368 -5.99 44.41 11.21
CA ARG A 368 -5.93 45.19 12.46
C ARG A 368 -6.54 44.47 13.65
N ARG A 369 -7.42 43.49 13.41
CA ARG A 369 -8.08 42.68 14.45
C ARG A 369 -7.19 41.51 14.88
N GLU A 370 -6.53 40.85 13.93
CA GLU A 370 -5.51 39.82 14.23
C GLU A 370 -4.33 40.39 15.05
N MET A 371 -3.89 41.62 14.74
CA MET A 371 -2.83 42.26 15.54
C MET A 371 -3.29 42.71 16.94
N GLN A 372 -4.60 42.87 17.18
CA GLN A 372 -5.14 43.19 18.50
C GLN A 372 -5.44 41.96 19.37
N GLU A 373 -5.64 40.79 18.77
CA GLU A 373 -5.77 39.51 19.49
C GLU A 373 -4.41 38.98 19.99
N LEU A 374 -3.30 39.45 19.42
CA LEU A 374 -1.93 39.16 19.87
C LEU A 374 -1.49 39.91 21.15
N GLU A 375 -2.29 40.83 21.70
CA GLU A 375 -1.92 41.63 22.91
C GLU A 375 -2.81 41.37 24.15
N MET A 376 -3.67 40.36 24.15
CA MET A 376 -4.44 39.97 25.35
C MET A 376 -4.38 38.46 25.61
N MET A 377 -3.28 38.01 26.19
CA MET A 377 -3.24 36.72 26.88
C MET A 377 -2.70 36.96 28.29
N ASP A 378 -3.63 36.94 29.26
CA ASP A 378 -3.36 37.05 30.69
C ASP A 378 -2.74 35.72 31.17
N PRO A 379 -1.69 35.68 32.02
CA PRO A 379 -0.89 34.47 32.22
C PRO A 379 -1.46 33.44 33.23
N ASP A 380 -2.66 33.63 33.79
CA ASP A 380 -3.06 32.97 35.05
C ASP A 380 -4.34 32.09 35.00
N ASP A 381 -4.76 31.55 33.86
CA ASP A 381 -5.91 30.60 33.77
C ASP A 381 -5.46 29.18 33.37
N ASP A 382 -5.05 28.38 34.37
CA ASP A 382 -4.29 27.12 34.20
C ASP A 382 -5.12 25.84 34.49
N ASP A 383 -6.41 25.78 34.10
CA ASP A 383 -7.27 24.60 34.36
C ASP A 383 -8.15 24.14 33.16
N HIS A 384 -7.78 24.55 31.93
CA HIS A 384 -8.49 24.18 30.69
C HIS A 384 -7.59 23.62 29.57
N ALA A 385 -6.59 22.81 29.91
CA ALA A 385 -5.81 22.05 28.94
C ALA A 385 -6.56 20.78 28.44
N ARG A 386 -7.62 20.97 27.64
CA ARG A 386 -8.16 19.92 26.75
C ARG A 386 -7.87 20.32 25.30
N SER A 387 -6.93 19.60 24.66
CA SER A 387 -6.59 19.66 23.24
C SER A 387 -6.19 21.05 22.71
N GLN A 388 -4.91 21.42 22.85
CA GLN A 388 -4.36 22.47 21.99
C GLN A 388 -4.41 21.97 20.54
N MET A 389 -5.41 22.39 19.77
CA MET A 389 -5.41 22.19 18.32
C MET A 389 -4.19 22.93 17.78
N PHE A 390 -3.32 22.21 17.06
CA PHE A 390 -2.20 22.84 16.39
C PHE A 390 -2.72 23.82 15.35
N ASP A 391 -2.03 24.95 15.18
CA ASP A 391 -2.30 25.85 14.07
C ASP A 391 -2.16 25.08 12.73
N PRO A 392 -3.20 25.05 11.88
CA PRO A 392 -3.19 24.25 10.66
C PRO A 392 -2.06 24.61 9.68
N GLU A 393 -1.68 25.89 9.57
CA GLU A 393 -0.54 26.27 8.72
C GLU A 393 0.79 25.81 9.31
N SER A 394 0.95 25.83 10.63
CA SER A 394 2.14 25.30 11.30
C SER A 394 2.32 23.80 11.05
N VAL A 395 1.22 23.02 11.03
CA VAL A 395 1.26 21.59 10.68
C VAL A 395 1.60 21.39 9.20
N ARG A 396 1.00 22.19 8.29
CA ARG A 396 1.33 22.15 6.85
C ARG A 396 2.81 22.46 6.61
N ILE A 397 3.33 23.54 7.18
CA ILE A 397 4.75 23.91 7.09
C ILE A 397 5.63 22.79 7.65
N HIS A 398 5.21 22.15 8.75
CA HIS A 398 5.96 21.04 9.33
C HIS A 398 6.08 19.87 8.34
N VAL A 399 4.97 19.41 7.74
CA VAL A 399 5.05 18.27 6.83
C VAL A 399 5.86 18.57 5.58
N GLN A 400 5.74 19.78 5.02
CA GLN A 400 6.49 20.19 3.83
C GLN A 400 7.99 20.34 4.14
N SER A 401 8.35 20.96 5.26
CA SER A 401 9.75 21.25 5.61
C SER A 401 10.54 20.05 6.11
N ASN A 402 9.89 18.93 6.41
CA ASN A 402 10.52 17.73 6.95
C ASN A 402 10.67 16.60 5.94
N VAL A 403 10.29 16.79 4.68
CA VAL A 403 10.62 15.84 3.60
C VAL A 403 12.13 15.83 3.36
N ASP A 404 12.78 14.69 3.54
CA ASP A 404 14.22 14.53 3.35
C ASP A 404 14.55 13.62 2.15
N PRO A 405 15.03 14.18 1.00
CA PRO A 405 15.41 13.39 -0.17
C PRO A 405 16.48 12.35 0.13
N HIS A 406 17.36 12.60 1.10
CA HIS A 406 18.39 11.63 1.45
C HIS A 406 17.78 10.39 2.10
N ARG A 407 16.76 10.55 2.95
CA ARG A 407 16.05 9.41 3.57
C ARG A 407 15.28 8.60 2.55
N ILE A 408 14.58 9.27 1.64
CA ILE A 408 13.87 8.61 0.53
C ILE A 408 14.87 7.77 -0.28
N ARG A 409 16.01 8.35 -0.65
CA ARG A 409 17.08 7.65 -1.37
C ARG A 409 17.62 6.44 -0.62
N GLU A 410 17.89 6.56 0.67
CA GLU A 410 18.40 5.43 1.47
C GLU A 410 17.33 4.34 1.67
N ASN A 411 16.05 4.71 1.81
CA ASN A 411 14.96 3.74 1.82
C ASN A 411 14.90 3.01 0.49
N LEU A 412 14.90 3.72 -0.65
CA LEU A 412 14.89 3.08 -1.96
C LEU A 412 16.06 2.10 -2.11
N LYS A 413 17.27 2.53 -1.73
CA LYS A 413 18.46 1.67 -1.77
C LYS A 413 18.31 0.39 -0.93
N HIS A 414 17.69 0.49 0.24
CA HIS A 414 17.48 -0.64 1.13
C HIS A 414 16.51 -1.66 0.50
N PHE A 415 15.35 -1.19 0.06
CA PHE A 415 14.28 -2.04 -0.46
C PHE A 415 14.63 -2.67 -1.82
N THR A 416 15.53 -2.05 -2.59
CA THR A 416 16.02 -2.58 -3.88
C THR A 416 17.29 -3.43 -3.77
N SER A 417 17.74 -3.77 -2.56
CA SER A 417 19.08 -4.36 -2.34
C SER A 417 19.21 -5.85 -2.71
N TYR A 418 18.10 -6.56 -2.89
CA TYR A 418 18.05 -7.97 -3.31
C TYR A 418 16.71 -8.28 -3.95
N ALA A 419 16.62 -9.41 -4.68
CA ALA A 419 15.36 -9.79 -5.33
C ALA A 419 14.31 -10.32 -4.34
N HIS A 420 13.06 -9.87 -4.48
CA HIS A 420 11.99 -10.11 -3.50
C HIS A 420 10.62 -10.31 -4.17
N ILE A 421 10.55 -11.28 -5.07
CA ILE A 421 9.26 -11.72 -5.63
C ILE A 421 8.33 -12.23 -4.53
N ALA A 422 7.03 -11.97 -4.70
CA ALA A 422 5.97 -12.26 -3.74
C ALA A 422 6.09 -13.63 -3.06
N GLY A 423 5.89 -13.66 -1.74
CA GLY A 423 5.86 -14.88 -0.94
C GLY A 423 7.22 -15.55 -0.73
N THR A 424 8.33 -14.96 -1.20
CA THR A 424 9.68 -15.50 -0.97
C THR A 424 10.30 -15.04 0.36
N GLU A 425 11.42 -15.65 0.74
CA GLU A 425 12.17 -15.23 1.94
C GLU A 425 12.63 -13.77 1.87
N GLY A 426 12.96 -13.27 0.66
CA GLY A 426 13.35 -11.89 0.44
C GLY A 426 12.20 -10.93 0.73
N ASP A 427 11.03 -11.22 0.18
CA ASP A 427 9.82 -10.43 0.43
C ASP A 427 9.40 -10.47 1.92
N TYR A 428 9.41 -11.64 2.57
CA TYR A 428 9.16 -11.74 4.02
C TYR A 428 10.10 -10.86 4.87
N ALA A 429 11.37 -10.79 4.49
CA ALA A 429 12.34 -9.93 5.15
C ALA A 429 11.98 -8.45 5.00
N LEU A 430 11.58 -8.01 3.80
CA LEU A 430 11.12 -6.63 3.58
C LEU A 430 9.80 -6.33 4.32
N ALA A 431 8.86 -7.27 4.39
CA ALA A 431 7.64 -7.14 5.19
C ALA A 431 7.97 -6.90 6.67
N THR A 432 8.93 -7.67 7.19
CA THR A 432 9.42 -7.53 8.56
C THR A 432 10.10 -6.17 8.79
N ASP A 433 10.84 -5.68 7.81
CA ASP A 433 11.46 -4.35 7.87
C ASP A 433 10.42 -3.23 7.88
N VAL A 434 9.40 -3.25 7.01
CA VAL A 434 8.29 -2.27 7.02
C VAL A 434 7.61 -2.26 8.39
N LYS A 435 7.29 -3.45 8.93
CA LYS A 435 6.69 -3.57 10.26
C LYS A 435 7.55 -2.92 11.35
N ASN A 436 8.86 -3.18 11.33
CA ASN A 436 9.80 -2.60 12.30
C ASN A 436 9.92 -1.09 12.14
N ILE A 437 9.91 -0.59 10.90
CA ILE A 437 9.97 0.83 10.57
C ILE A 437 8.71 1.54 11.08
N PHE A 438 7.51 1.05 10.76
CA PHE A 438 6.24 1.59 11.28
C PHE A 438 6.20 1.62 12.80
N THR A 439 6.66 0.55 13.45
CA THR A 439 6.77 0.50 14.92
C THR A 439 7.73 1.56 15.45
N THR A 440 8.87 1.76 14.77
CA THR A 440 9.89 2.75 15.16
C THR A 440 9.40 4.18 14.99
N TYR A 441 8.58 4.45 13.98
CA TYR A 441 7.95 5.75 13.74
C TYR A 441 6.82 6.07 14.73
N GLY A 442 6.44 5.13 15.59
CA GLY A 442 5.46 5.38 16.65
C GLY A 442 4.01 5.27 16.21
N LEU A 443 3.75 4.57 15.09
CA LEU A 443 2.38 4.19 14.72
C LEU A 443 1.79 3.26 15.80
N GLU A 444 0.49 3.38 16.06
CA GLU A 444 -0.14 2.87 17.29
C GLU A 444 -0.60 1.40 17.17
N ASP A 445 -1.05 1.00 15.98
CA ASP A 445 -1.47 -0.36 15.67
C ASP A 445 -0.72 -0.85 14.43
N VAL A 446 0.35 -1.60 14.68
CA VAL A 446 1.21 -2.18 13.64
C VAL A 446 1.01 -3.69 13.62
N SER A 447 0.49 -4.19 12.51
CA SER A 447 0.13 -5.60 12.35
C SER A 447 0.58 -6.15 11.01
N VAL A 448 0.62 -7.48 10.92
CA VAL A 448 0.88 -8.23 9.69
C VAL A 448 -0.26 -9.22 9.54
N ASP A 449 -0.84 -9.30 8.36
CA ASP A 449 -1.86 -10.29 8.03
C ASP A 449 -1.33 -11.22 6.94
N GLU A 450 -1.58 -12.51 7.13
CA GLU A 450 -1.04 -13.59 6.31
C GLU A 450 -2.14 -14.18 5.45
N TYR A 451 -1.94 -14.20 4.13
CA TYR A 451 -2.82 -14.92 3.20
C TYR A 451 -2.04 -16.08 2.60
N TYR A 452 -2.73 -17.16 2.25
CA TYR A 452 -2.12 -18.31 1.62
C TYR A 452 -2.73 -18.40 0.23
N VAL A 453 -1.94 -18.17 -0.80
CA VAL A 453 -2.44 -17.90 -2.15
C VAL A 453 -1.81 -18.85 -3.14
N TYR A 454 -2.42 -19.00 -4.31
CA TYR A 454 -1.76 -19.72 -5.40
C TYR A 454 -0.69 -18.85 -6.04
N LEU A 455 0.57 -19.33 -6.01
CA LEU A 455 1.68 -18.74 -6.75
C LEU A 455 2.45 -19.83 -7.48
N ASN A 456 3.21 -19.44 -8.51
CA ASN A 456 4.09 -20.34 -9.24
C ASN A 456 5.46 -19.70 -9.46
N TYR A 457 6.51 -20.51 -9.45
CA TYR A 457 7.89 -20.05 -9.57
C TYR A 457 8.65 -20.81 -10.66
N PRO A 458 9.68 -20.22 -11.26
CA PRO A 458 10.45 -20.86 -12.32
C PRO A 458 11.25 -22.05 -11.76
N LYS A 459 11.01 -23.24 -12.30
CA LYS A 459 11.76 -24.44 -11.92
C LYS A 459 13.16 -24.46 -12.53
N GLU A 460 14.16 -24.91 -11.78
CA GLU A 460 15.53 -25.09 -12.30
C GLU A 460 15.54 -26.06 -13.50
N GLY A 461 16.10 -25.63 -14.63
CA GLY A 461 16.06 -26.40 -15.89
C GLY A 461 14.66 -26.59 -16.49
N GLY A 462 13.66 -25.92 -15.94
CA GLY A 462 12.26 -25.96 -16.38
C GLY A 462 11.96 -25.13 -17.61
N ARG A 463 12.88 -24.25 -18.03
CA ARG A 463 12.62 -23.22 -19.05
C ARG A 463 13.51 -23.39 -20.28
N ALA A 464 12.94 -23.27 -21.47
CA ALA A 464 13.68 -23.31 -22.73
C ALA A 464 12.87 -22.68 -23.88
N VAL A 465 13.54 -21.91 -24.74
CA VAL A 465 13.06 -21.53 -26.07
C VAL A 465 14.11 -21.99 -27.08
N GLU A 466 13.77 -22.97 -27.90
CA GLU A 466 14.72 -23.64 -28.80
C GLU A 466 14.16 -23.74 -30.22
N ILE A 467 14.98 -23.48 -31.23
CA ILE A 467 14.66 -23.85 -32.62
C ILE A 467 15.19 -25.26 -32.86
N LEU A 468 14.32 -26.16 -33.31
CA LEU A 468 14.64 -27.57 -33.53
C LEU A 468 15.04 -27.87 -34.98
N GLY A 469 16.09 -28.66 -35.13
CA GLY A 469 16.49 -29.24 -36.41
C GLY A 469 15.59 -30.40 -36.82
N LYS A 470 15.79 -30.90 -38.05
CA LYS A 470 15.04 -32.06 -38.59
C LYS A 470 15.25 -33.35 -37.79
N ASP A 471 16.33 -33.44 -37.02
CA ASP A 471 16.64 -34.56 -36.12
C ASP A 471 15.99 -34.40 -34.73
N GLY A 472 15.21 -33.35 -34.52
CA GLY A 472 14.52 -33.04 -33.26
C GLY A 472 15.44 -32.45 -32.18
N LYS A 473 16.70 -32.13 -32.50
CA LYS A 473 17.65 -31.54 -31.56
C LYS A 473 17.67 -30.00 -31.69
N PRO A 474 17.98 -29.28 -30.59
CA PRO A 474 18.15 -27.83 -30.65
C PRO A 474 19.29 -27.45 -31.61
N THR A 475 18.98 -26.67 -32.64
CA THR A 475 19.98 -26.01 -33.50
C THR A 475 20.37 -24.64 -32.95
N TRP A 476 19.48 -24.04 -32.17
CA TRP A 476 19.68 -22.80 -31.44
C TRP A 476 18.83 -22.85 -30.16
N ALA A 477 19.31 -22.21 -29.09
CA ALA A 477 18.61 -22.03 -27.84
C ALA A 477 18.76 -20.57 -27.39
N ALA A 478 17.67 -19.98 -26.94
CA ALA A 478 17.67 -18.63 -26.36
C ALA A 478 18.53 -18.59 -25.09
N LYS A 479 19.16 -17.44 -24.82
CA LYS A 479 19.87 -17.25 -23.54
C LYS A 479 18.89 -17.12 -22.36
N LEU A 480 17.68 -16.61 -22.63
CA LEU A 480 16.59 -16.32 -21.68
C LEU A 480 16.94 -15.25 -20.66
N GLU A 481 17.95 -15.51 -19.82
CA GLU A 481 18.27 -14.63 -18.70
C GLU A 481 18.98 -13.34 -19.13
N GLU A 482 18.64 -12.26 -18.43
CA GLU A 482 19.36 -11.00 -18.45
C GLU A 482 20.79 -11.17 -17.92
N ASP A 483 21.66 -10.20 -18.21
CA ASP A 483 22.93 -10.12 -17.50
C ASP A 483 22.68 -9.77 -16.02
N GLU A 484 23.46 -10.34 -15.11
CA GLU A 484 23.24 -10.18 -13.66
C GLU A 484 23.46 -8.72 -13.24
N ARG A 485 22.48 -8.15 -12.53
CA ARG A 485 22.49 -6.75 -12.07
C ARG A 485 22.70 -6.59 -10.56
N GLY A 486 22.40 -7.63 -9.78
CA GLY A 486 22.55 -7.58 -8.32
C GLY A 486 23.99 -7.40 -7.85
N GLU A 487 24.18 -6.72 -6.72
CA GLU A 487 25.45 -6.73 -6.00
C GLU A 487 25.78 -8.15 -5.49
N GLU A 488 27.03 -8.41 -5.09
CA GLU A 488 27.45 -9.74 -4.58
C GLU A 488 26.59 -10.26 -3.42
N THR A 489 25.97 -9.35 -2.66
CA THR A 489 25.08 -9.65 -1.53
C THR A 489 23.60 -9.77 -1.90
N ALA A 490 23.20 -9.38 -3.11
CA ALA A 490 21.80 -9.37 -3.56
C ALA A 490 21.24 -10.77 -3.85
N GLY A 491 22.11 -11.78 -3.90
CA GLY A 491 21.75 -13.11 -4.38
C GLY A 491 21.66 -13.16 -5.90
N HIS A 492 21.00 -14.19 -6.42
CA HIS A 492 20.72 -14.32 -7.85
C HIS A 492 19.38 -13.66 -8.15
N GLN A 493 19.32 -12.79 -9.17
CA GLN A 493 18.08 -12.15 -9.60
C GLN A 493 17.00 -13.17 -10.02
N THR A 494 15.73 -12.79 -9.95
CA THR A 494 14.64 -13.68 -10.32
C THR A 494 14.79 -14.12 -11.79
N PHE A 495 14.72 -15.43 -12.00
CA PHE A 495 14.72 -16.04 -13.31
C PHE A 495 13.62 -15.48 -14.22
N VAL A 496 13.86 -15.44 -15.54
CA VAL A 496 12.87 -14.97 -16.53
C VAL A 496 11.72 -15.97 -16.68
N PHE A 497 10.48 -15.54 -16.38
CA PHE A 497 9.25 -16.31 -16.57
C PHE A 497 8.00 -15.41 -16.54
N HIS A 498 6.82 -15.99 -16.83
CA HIS A 498 5.54 -15.36 -16.58
C HIS A 498 4.85 -16.00 -15.36
N GLY A 499 4.50 -15.20 -14.35
CA GLY A 499 3.62 -15.65 -13.25
C GLY A 499 2.27 -16.12 -13.80
N HIS A 500 1.67 -17.12 -13.16
CA HIS A 500 0.41 -17.76 -13.55
C HIS A 500 0.34 -18.33 -14.97
N SER A 501 1.46 -18.41 -15.69
CA SER A 501 1.55 -19.16 -16.94
C SER A 501 1.29 -20.65 -16.70
N LYS A 502 0.67 -21.33 -17.66
CA LYS A 502 0.47 -22.78 -17.54
C LYS A 502 1.80 -23.53 -17.68
N SER A 503 2.05 -24.45 -16.76
CA SER A 503 3.20 -25.36 -16.86
C SER A 503 3.10 -26.26 -18.11
N GLY A 504 4.15 -26.32 -18.93
CA GLY A 504 4.16 -27.18 -20.13
C GLY A 504 5.45 -27.20 -20.95
N ASP A 505 5.58 -28.22 -21.81
CA ASP A 505 6.64 -28.39 -22.81
C ASP A 505 5.99 -28.67 -24.16
N VAL A 506 5.86 -27.63 -24.98
CA VAL A 506 5.14 -27.67 -26.26
C VAL A 506 6.08 -27.43 -27.43
N LYS A 507 5.72 -27.98 -28.58
CA LYS A 507 6.48 -27.85 -29.82
C LYS A 507 5.53 -27.54 -30.96
N GLY A 508 5.85 -26.53 -31.75
CA GLY A 508 5.01 -26.12 -32.88
C GLY A 508 5.75 -25.23 -33.87
N PRO A 509 5.20 -25.06 -35.08
CA PRO A 509 5.70 -24.07 -36.02
C PRO A 509 5.62 -22.65 -35.42
N LEU A 510 6.65 -21.84 -35.65
CA LEU A 510 6.67 -20.44 -35.23
C LEU A 510 5.78 -19.56 -36.13
N ILE A 511 4.92 -18.75 -35.53
CA ILE A 511 4.13 -17.73 -36.24
C ILE A 511 4.25 -16.39 -35.50
N TYR A 512 4.62 -15.35 -36.24
CA TYR A 512 4.62 -13.97 -35.75
C TYR A 512 3.23 -13.36 -35.89
N ALA A 513 2.69 -12.87 -34.77
CA ALA A 513 1.31 -12.39 -34.66
C ALA A 513 1.23 -10.96 -34.13
N ASN A 514 2.18 -10.09 -34.54
CA ASN A 514 2.19 -8.68 -34.23
C ASN A 514 2.12 -8.38 -32.72
N TYR A 515 1.11 -7.64 -32.25
CA TYR A 515 0.90 -7.35 -30.83
C TYR A 515 -0.02 -8.37 -30.16
N GLY A 516 -0.48 -9.39 -30.88
CA GLY A 516 -1.34 -10.43 -30.31
C GLY A 516 -2.72 -9.94 -29.91
N SER A 517 -3.26 -8.92 -30.58
CA SER A 517 -4.67 -8.54 -30.39
C SER A 517 -5.62 -9.53 -31.05
N ARG A 518 -6.91 -9.48 -30.70
CA ARG A 518 -7.93 -10.34 -31.36
C ARG A 518 -7.99 -10.07 -32.86
N GLU A 519 -7.79 -8.83 -33.27
CA GLU A 519 -7.77 -8.39 -34.66
C GLU A 519 -6.53 -8.93 -35.40
N ASP A 520 -5.38 -9.01 -34.72
CA ASP A 520 -4.17 -9.61 -35.29
C ASP A 520 -4.37 -11.09 -35.59
N PHE A 521 -4.94 -11.85 -34.65
CA PHE A 521 -5.25 -13.27 -34.86
C PHE A 521 -6.35 -13.48 -35.89
N LYS A 522 -7.37 -12.60 -35.92
CA LYS A 522 -8.38 -12.59 -36.98
C LYS A 522 -7.75 -12.39 -38.36
N ARG A 523 -6.81 -11.45 -38.49
CA ARG A 523 -6.08 -11.21 -39.75
C ARG A 523 -5.32 -12.46 -40.20
N LEU A 524 -4.68 -13.19 -39.30
CA LEU A 524 -4.02 -14.47 -39.63
C LEU A 524 -5.02 -15.51 -40.16
N ALA A 525 -6.16 -15.66 -39.47
CA ALA A 525 -7.21 -16.59 -39.86
C ALA A 525 -7.83 -16.23 -41.22
N ASP A 526 -8.18 -14.96 -41.43
CA ASP A 526 -8.72 -14.43 -42.70
C ASP A 526 -7.72 -14.56 -43.86
N SER A 527 -6.42 -14.56 -43.54
CA SER A 527 -5.32 -14.77 -44.50
C SER A 527 -5.04 -16.26 -44.78
N GLY A 528 -5.77 -17.18 -44.14
CA GLY A 528 -5.63 -18.63 -44.34
C GLY A 528 -4.41 -19.27 -43.67
N ILE A 529 -3.79 -18.60 -42.70
CA ILE A 529 -2.67 -19.15 -41.92
C ILE A 529 -3.22 -20.05 -40.82
N GLU A 530 -2.82 -21.32 -40.80
CA GLU A 530 -3.23 -22.29 -39.77
C GLU A 530 -2.39 -22.12 -38.49
N THR A 531 -3.08 -21.79 -37.40
CA THR A 531 -2.48 -21.49 -36.09
C THR A 531 -2.55 -22.66 -35.10
N ASN A 532 -3.33 -23.69 -35.41
CA ASN A 532 -3.56 -24.84 -34.53
C ASN A 532 -2.26 -25.55 -34.18
N GLY A 533 -1.90 -25.55 -32.89
CA GLY A 533 -0.69 -26.18 -32.38
C GLY A 533 0.61 -25.42 -32.66
N ALA A 534 0.53 -24.20 -33.21
CA ALA A 534 1.69 -23.34 -33.45
C ALA A 534 2.19 -22.66 -32.16
N ILE A 535 3.35 -22.01 -32.23
CA ILE A 535 3.88 -21.13 -31.17
C ILE A 535 3.77 -19.69 -31.65
N ALA A 536 3.03 -18.86 -30.91
CA ALA A 536 2.87 -17.44 -31.20
C ALA A 536 4.12 -16.67 -30.73
N LEU A 537 4.60 -15.75 -31.57
CA LEU A 537 5.56 -14.71 -31.19
C LEU A 537 4.86 -13.36 -31.32
N VAL A 538 4.74 -12.65 -30.21
CA VAL A 538 4.03 -11.36 -30.11
C VAL A 538 4.87 -10.30 -29.40
N ARG A 539 4.56 -9.03 -29.68
CA ARG A 539 5.17 -7.86 -29.06
C ARG A 539 4.38 -7.42 -27.83
N TYR A 540 5.04 -6.85 -26.82
CA TYR A 540 4.39 -6.38 -25.58
C TYR A 540 3.39 -5.24 -25.75
N TYR A 541 3.76 -4.15 -26.41
CA TYR A 541 2.94 -2.92 -26.42
C TYR A 541 1.80 -2.98 -27.46
N GLY A 542 1.44 -1.84 -28.04
CA GLY A 542 0.62 -1.74 -29.25
C GLY A 542 -0.88 -1.97 -29.03
N THR A 543 -1.52 -2.69 -29.96
CA THR A 543 -2.99 -2.79 -30.09
C THR A 543 -3.67 -3.61 -28.98
N GLN A 544 -2.90 -4.37 -28.22
CA GLN A 544 -3.35 -5.02 -27.00
C GLN A 544 -2.25 -4.78 -25.97
N THR A 545 -2.54 -4.10 -24.87
CA THR A 545 -1.51 -3.72 -23.89
C THR A 545 -1.34 -4.78 -22.79
N ASP A 546 -2.40 -5.54 -22.49
CA ASP A 546 -2.40 -6.56 -21.45
C ASP A 546 -1.76 -7.87 -21.94
N ARG A 547 -0.72 -8.30 -21.24
CA ARG A 547 0.04 -9.52 -21.55
C ARG A 547 -0.75 -10.81 -21.37
N ALA A 548 -1.62 -10.89 -20.37
CA ALA A 548 -2.50 -12.03 -20.14
C ALA A 548 -3.52 -12.16 -21.28
N LEU A 549 -4.11 -11.04 -21.71
CA LEU A 549 -5.05 -11.02 -22.83
C LEU A 549 -4.40 -11.41 -24.16
N LYS A 550 -3.12 -11.11 -24.40
CA LYS A 550 -2.37 -11.63 -25.56
C LYS A 550 -2.27 -13.16 -25.53
N VAL A 551 -1.89 -13.72 -24.39
CA VAL A 551 -1.78 -15.18 -24.23
C VAL A 551 -3.14 -15.82 -24.37
N LYS A 552 -4.20 -15.22 -23.80
CA LYS A 552 -5.57 -15.71 -23.93
C LYS A 552 -6.09 -15.63 -25.36
N ALA A 553 -5.81 -14.56 -26.08
CA ALA A 553 -6.18 -14.43 -27.49
C ALA A 553 -5.45 -15.47 -28.35
N ALA A 554 -4.16 -15.73 -28.07
CA ALA A 554 -3.42 -16.81 -28.73
C ALA A 554 -4.00 -18.20 -28.43
N GLU A 555 -4.38 -18.47 -27.17
CA GLU A 555 -5.08 -19.69 -26.76
C GLU A 555 -6.37 -19.89 -27.55
N LEU A 556 -7.22 -18.86 -27.62
CA LEU A 556 -8.49 -18.92 -28.37
C LEU A 556 -8.27 -19.08 -29.88
N ALA A 557 -7.16 -18.58 -30.40
CA ALA A 557 -6.75 -18.78 -31.80
C ALA A 557 -6.10 -20.15 -32.06
N GLY A 558 -6.03 -21.05 -31.08
CA GLY A 558 -5.57 -22.43 -31.25
C GLY A 558 -4.06 -22.64 -31.12
N PHE A 559 -3.30 -21.63 -30.69
CA PHE A 559 -1.87 -21.79 -30.43
C PHE A 559 -1.60 -22.74 -29.26
N ALA A 560 -0.49 -23.48 -29.33
CA ALA A 560 -0.03 -24.34 -28.24
C ALA A 560 0.78 -23.61 -27.18
N GLY A 561 1.30 -22.41 -27.49
CA GLY A 561 2.08 -21.59 -26.58
C GLY A 561 2.36 -20.20 -27.13
N CYS A 562 2.74 -19.27 -26.25
CA CYS A 562 2.91 -17.86 -26.60
C CYS A 562 4.22 -17.29 -26.04
N ILE A 563 5.01 -16.63 -26.89
CA ILE A 563 6.25 -15.94 -26.52
C ILE A 563 6.03 -14.44 -26.73
N ILE A 564 6.34 -13.64 -25.71
CA ILE A 564 6.18 -12.19 -25.75
C ILE A 564 7.56 -11.52 -25.67
N TYR A 565 7.84 -10.52 -26.51
CA TYR A 565 9.10 -9.75 -26.45
C TYR A 565 8.87 -8.24 -26.52
N SER A 566 9.80 -7.47 -25.95
CA SER A 566 9.80 -6.00 -26.00
C SER A 566 10.50 -5.54 -27.28
N ASP A 567 9.75 -5.05 -28.26
CA ASP A 567 10.32 -4.62 -29.54
C ASP A 567 10.99 -3.23 -29.42
N PRO A 568 12.21 -3.04 -29.95
CA PRO A 568 12.91 -1.75 -29.92
C PRO A 568 12.16 -0.58 -30.57
N ALA A 569 11.18 -0.84 -31.44
CA ALA A 569 10.31 0.19 -32.02
C ALA A 569 9.37 0.83 -30.99
N ASP A 570 9.08 0.12 -29.90
CA ASP A 570 8.21 0.56 -28.81
C ASP A 570 9.04 0.97 -27.59
N ASP A 571 9.98 0.11 -27.20
CA ASP A 571 10.89 0.33 -26.07
C ASP A 571 12.28 -0.27 -26.37
N GLY A 572 13.26 0.60 -26.60
CA GLY A 572 14.64 0.22 -26.84
C GLY A 572 15.47 1.29 -27.52
N PHE A 573 16.56 0.87 -28.16
CA PHE A 573 17.58 1.77 -28.72
C PHE A 573 17.10 2.74 -29.82
N LEU A 574 15.92 2.51 -30.42
CA LEU A 574 15.33 3.44 -31.39
C LEU A 574 14.64 4.64 -30.72
N LYS A 575 14.29 4.52 -29.45
CA LYS A 575 13.69 5.60 -28.65
C LYS A 575 14.75 6.45 -27.96
N GLY A 576 15.90 5.87 -27.61
CA GLY A 576 17.03 6.58 -27.01
C GLY A 576 18.08 5.67 -26.40
N ASN A 577 18.88 6.21 -25.47
CA ASN A 577 19.87 5.42 -24.75
C ASN A 577 19.18 4.36 -23.88
N VAL A 578 19.76 3.16 -23.86
CA VAL A 578 19.24 2.02 -23.10
C VAL A 578 19.89 1.91 -21.72
N ALA A 579 19.20 1.24 -20.79
CA ALA A 579 19.72 0.92 -19.47
C ALA A 579 21.06 0.14 -19.57
N PRO A 580 21.99 0.32 -18.61
CA PRO A 580 21.86 1.14 -17.40
C PRO A 580 22.16 2.63 -17.61
N ASN A 581 22.65 3.03 -18.78
CA ASN A 581 23.09 4.42 -19.03
C ASN A 581 21.99 5.32 -19.62
N GLY A 582 20.76 4.82 -19.67
CA GLY A 582 19.61 5.45 -20.30
C GLY A 582 18.31 4.79 -19.87
N ARG A 583 17.20 5.27 -20.43
CA ARG A 583 15.86 4.89 -19.98
C ARG A 583 15.36 3.59 -20.59
N TYR A 584 15.65 3.36 -21.86
CA TYR A 584 14.95 2.32 -22.63
C TYR A 584 15.50 0.91 -22.41
N MET A 585 14.71 -0.11 -22.76
CA MET A 585 15.07 -1.51 -22.59
C MET A 585 16.36 -1.90 -23.35
N PRO A 586 17.35 -2.55 -22.69
CA PRO A 586 18.57 -3.00 -23.35
C PRO A 586 18.37 -4.26 -24.19
N ALA A 587 19.43 -4.74 -24.84
CA ALA A 587 19.37 -5.86 -25.78
C ALA A 587 18.95 -7.19 -25.16
N ASP A 588 19.36 -7.38 -23.92
CA ASP A 588 19.09 -8.55 -23.11
C ASP A 588 17.94 -8.36 -22.13
N GLY A 589 17.42 -7.14 -21.99
CA GLY A 589 16.36 -6.81 -21.05
C GLY A 589 15.07 -7.58 -21.34
N VAL A 590 14.42 -8.04 -20.28
CA VAL A 590 13.18 -8.80 -20.35
C VAL A 590 12.17 -8.23 -19.38
N GLN A 591 10.99 -7.87 -19.91
CA GLN A 591 9.84 -7.53 -19.08
C GLN A 591 9.23 -8.83 -18.53
N ARG A 592 9.32 -9.06 -17.21
CA ARG A 592 8.55 -10.12 -16.53
C ARG A 592 7.10 -9.66 -16.33
N GLY A 593 6.27 -10.51 -15.73
CA GLY A 593 4.86 -10.18 -15.50
C GLY A 593 4.02 -11.42 -15.34
N ALA A 594 2.92 -11.31 -14.60
CA ALA A 594 1.93 -12.35 -14.55
C ALA A 594 1.01 -12.31 -15.78
N VAL A 595 0.52 -13.48 -16.17
CA VAL A 595 -0.48 -13.65 -17.24
C VAL A 595 -1.84 -14.05 -16.64
N SER A 596 -2.15 -13.48 -15.47
CA SER A 596 -3.46 -13.54 -14.81
C SER A 596 -4.46 -12.69 -15.57
N LEU A 597 -5.65 -13.24 -15.82
CA LEU A 597 -6.74 -12.52 -16.49
C LEU A 597 -7.44 -11.61 -15.49
N MET A 598 -6.75 -10.57 -15.03
CA MET A 598 -7.17 -9.64 -13.98
C MET A 598 -8.51 -8.98 -14.26
N SER A 599 -8.77 -8.58 -15.51
CA SER A 599 -10.07 -8.03 -15.91
C SER A 599 -11.22 -9.04 -15.83
N TRP A 600 -10.92 -10.33 -15.67
CA TRP A 600 -11.90 -11.41 -15.53
C TRP A 600 -12.06 -11.83 -14.06
N VAL A 601 -10.94 -12.01 -13.37
CA VAL A 601 -10.83 -12.34 -11.94
C VAL A 601 -9.64 -11.60 -11.34
N VAL A 602 -9.87 -10.81 -10.30
CA VAL A 602 -8.84 -10.11 -9.52
C VAL A 602 -8.62 -10.82 -8.18
N GLY A 603 -7.43 -10.70 -7.59
CA GLY A 603 -7.06 -11.41 -6.35
C GLY A 603 -6.49 -12.81 -6.59
N ASP A 604 -6.51 -13.68 -5.57
CA ASP A 604 -6.15 -15.09 -5.77
C ASP A 604 -7.14 -15.74 -6.75
N VAL A 605 -6.60 -16.16 -7.89
CA VAL A 605 -7.34 -16.81 -8.98
C VAL A 605 -8.03 -18.11 -8.57
N LEU A 606 -7.71 -18.67 -7.40
CA LEU A 606 -8.35 -19.86 -6.85
C LEU A 606 -9.42 -19.57 -5.78
N THR A 607 -9.49 -18.36 -5.22
CA THR A 607 -10.49 -17.98 -4.19
C THR A 607 -11.31 -16.74 -4.56
N PRO A 608 -11.82 -16.59 -5.79
CA PRO A 608 -12.52 -15.37 -6.18
C PRO A 608 -13.76 -15.13 -5.31
N GLY A 609 -13.77 -14.02 -4.57
CA GLY A 609 -14.89 -13.55 -3.75
C GLY A 609 -14.77 -13.79 -2.25
N TRP A 610 -13.67 -14.35 -1.74
CA TRP A 610 -13.41 -14.49 -0.31
C TRP A 610 -11.91 -14.63 -0.02
N GLU A 611 -11.50 -14.22 1.18
CA GLU A 611 -10.08 -14.19 1.50
C GLU A 611 -9.40 -15.58 1.47
N SER A 612 -8.16 -15.65 0.97
CA SER A 612 -7.39 -16.89 0.88
C SER A 612 -6.78 -17.30 2.24
N LYS A 613 -7.58 -17.98 3.07
CA LYS A 613 -7.12 -18.67 4.30
C LYS A 613 -7.11 -20.20 4.08
N HIS A 614 -6.27 -20.93 4.80
CA HIS A 614 -6.05 -22.39 4.62
C HIS A 614 -7.28 -23.28 4.42
N ASN A 615 -8.41 -22.95 5.06
CA ASN A 615 -9.63 -23.79 5.03
C ASN A 615 -10.73 -23.25 4.12
N MET A 616 -10.42 -22.27 3.28
CA MET A 616 -11.38 -21.68 2.35
C MET A 616 -11.52 -22.55 1.10
N PRO A 617 -12.72 -22.60 0.48
CA PRO A 617 -12.90 -23.31 -0.78
C PRO A 617 -11.96 -22.74 -1.84
N ARG A 618 -11.31 -23.63 -2.60
CA ARG A 618 -10.46 -23.26 -3.73
C ARG A 618 -10.97 -23.90 -5.01
N MET A 619 -10.94 -23.14 -6.09
CA MET A 619 -11.20 -23.67 -7.42
C MET A 619 -10.02 -24.51 -7.90
N LYS A 620 -10.26 -25.42 -8.85
CA LYS A 620 -9.15 -26.08 -9.54
C LYS A 620 -8.56 -25.13 -10.56
N LYS A 621 -7.24 -25.22 -10.76
CA LYS A 621 -6.50 -24.40 -11.72
C LYS A 621 -7.04 -24.49 -13.14
N GLU A 622 -7.44 -25.69 -13.58
CA GLU A 622 -8.01 -25.92 -14.91
C GLU A 622 -9.43 -25.35 -15.06
N GLU A 623 -10.10 -25.05 -13.96
CA GLU A 623 -11.45 -24.51 -13.91
C GLU A 623 -11.45 -23.00 -13.65
N SER A 624 -10.29 -22.39 -13.34
CA SER A 624 -10.21 -20.96 -13.05
C SER A 624 -10.27 -20.11 -14.32
N PRO A 625 -11.25 -19.18 -14.43
CA PRO A 625 -11.32 -18.24 -15.55
C PRO A 625 -10.23 -17.17 -15.46
N GLY A 626 -9.57 -16.99 -14.31
CA GLY A 626 -8.43 -16.09 -14.13
C GLY A 626 -7.11 -16.63 -14.72
N LEU A 627 -7.06 -17.88 -15.16
CA LEU A 627 -5.84 -18.53 -15.65
C LEU A 627 -5.89 -18.84 -17.15
N VAL A 628 -4.78 -18.53 -17.82
CA VAL A 628 -4.52 -18.96 -19.20
C VAL A 628 -4.24 -20.45 -19.29
N GLN A 629 -4.57 -21.06 -20.44
CA GLN A 629 -4.52 -22.52 -20.61
C GLN A 629 -3.41 -23.01 -21.56
N ILE A 630 -2.44 -22.14 -21.87
CA ILE A 630 -1.24 -22.48 -22.66
C ILE A 630 0.03 -21.92 -21.98
N PRO A 631 1.18 -22.60 -22.14
CA PRO A 631 2.46 -22.09 -21.64
C PRO A 631 2.88 -20.82 -22.37
N SER A 632 3.53 -19.94 -21.62
CA SER A 632 4.09 -18.69 -22.13
C SER A 632 5.42 -18.33 -21.46
N LEU A 633 6.27 -17.59 -22.17
CA LEU A 633 7.50 -16.99 -21.63
C LEU A 633 7.72 -15.59 -22.21
N PRO A 634 8.26 -14.65 -21.41
CA PRO A 634 8.82 -13.43 -21.93
C PRO A 634 10.22 -13.66 -22.51
N LEU A 635 10.62 -12.82 -23.48
CA LEU A 635 11.87 -12.99 -24.23
C LEU A 635 12.51 -11.63 -24.54
N ALA A 636 13.84 -11.57 -24.45
CA ALA A 636 14.61 -10.41 -24.88
C ALA A 636 14.56 -10.26 -26.40
N TRP A 637 14.58 -9.03 -26.91
CA TRP A 637 14.53 -8.83 -28.37
C TRP A 637 15.76 -9.38 -29.09
N ARG A 638 16.93 -9.50 -28.43
CA ARG A 638 18.11 -10.17 -29.03
C ARG A 638 17.82 -11.62 -29.41
N ASP A 639 17.00 -12.31 -28.62
CA ASP A 639 16.67 -13.72 -28.82
C ASP A 639 15.51 -13.82 -29.82
N ALA A 640 14.52 -12.90 -29.73
CA ALA A 640 13.46 -12.77 -30.73
C ALA A 640 14.01 -12.47 -32.14
N GLN A 641 15.11 -11.73 -32.26
CA GLN A 641 15.80 -11.45 -33.51
C GLN A 641 16.12 -12.74 -34.28
N VAL A 642 16.66 -13.75 -33.60
CA VAL A 642 17.01 -15.03 -34.24
C VAL A 642 15.74 -15.73 -34.74
N MET A 643 14.66 -15.69 -33.97
CA MET A 643 13.38 -16.29 -34.35
C MET A 643 12.79 -15.61 -35.59
N LEU A 644 12.76 -14.27 -35.62
CA LEU A 644 12.27 -13.48 -36.74
C LEU A 644 13.10 -13.68 -38.02
N GLN A 645 14.42 -13.81 -37.90
CA GLN A 645 15.31 -14.10 -39.04
C GLN A 645 14.96 -15.44 -39.71
N HIS A 646 14.52 -16.44 -38.94
CA HIS A 646 14.17 -17.76 -39.45
C HIS A 646 12.77 -17.81 -40.09
N LEU A 647 11.94 -16.75 -39.95
CA LEU A 647 10.66 -16.64 -40.65
C LEU A 647 10.81 -16.06 -42.07
N LYS A 648 11.99 -15.58 -42.45
CA LYS A 648 12.20 -14.93 -43.73
C LYS A 648 11.76 -15.81 -44.91
N GLY A 649 10.77 -15.33 -45.66
CA GLY A 649 10.23 -16.00 -46.84
C GLY A 649 9.23 -17.13 -46.54
N VAL A 650 8.76 -17.27 -45.30
CA VAL A 650 7.81 -18.30 -44.86
C VAL A 650 6.49 -17.63 -44.46
N GLY A 651 5.35 -18.19 -44.88
CA GLY A 651 4.04 -17.55 -44.70
C GLY A 651 3.85 -16.35 -45.63
N GLN A 652 3.29 -15.27 -45.10
CA GLN A 652 3.00 -14.05 -45.84
C GLN A 652 3.91 -12.92 -45.40
N LYS A 653 4.21 -12.01 -46.34
CA LYS A 653 4.95 -10.80 -46.00
C LYS A 653 4.07 -9.94 -45.09
N CYS A 654 4.62 -9.55 -43.95
CA CYS A 654 3.88 -8.73 -42.99
C CYS A 654 3.56 -7.36 -43.59
N PRO A 655 2.37 -6.82 -43.29
CA PRO A 655 2.01 -5.45 -43.66
C PRO A 655 2.84 -4.43 -42.85
N ASP A 656 2.86 -3.18 -43.29
CA ASP A 656 3.75 -2.15 -42.74
C ASP A 656 3.49 -1.86 -41.26
N ASP A 657 2.25 -2.00 -40.79
CA ASP A 657 1.85 -1.85 -39.38
C ASP A 657 2.39 -2.96 -38.46
N TRP A 658 2.80 -4.10 -39.03
CA TRP A 658 3.36 -5.24 -38.29
C TRP A 658 4.89 -5.22 -38.21
N VAL A 659 5.54 -4.29 -38.92
CA VAL A 659 6.99 -4.15 -38.94
C VAL A 659 7.48 -3.59 -37.60
N GLY A 660 8.47 -4.25 -37.00
CA GLY A 660 9.12 -3.83 -35.77
C GLY A 660 10.50 -3.21 -35.97
N GLY A 661 11.16 -2.92 -34.84
CA GLY A 661 12.44 -2.24 -34.72
C GLY A 661 13.63 -3.15 -34.43
N VAL A 662 13.41 -4.47 -34.37
CA VAL A 662 14.47 -5.45 -34.17
C VAL A 662 15.50 -5.35 -35.32
N PRO A 663 16.81 -5.24 -35.01
CA PRO A 663 17.84 -5.03 -36.04
C PRO A 663 18.01 -6.26 -36.94
N ASP A 664 18.61 -6.07 -38.12
CA ASP A 664 18.92 -7.12 -39.10
C ASP A 664 17.72 -7.94 -39.61
N ILE A 665 16.49 -7.48 -39.39
CA ILE A 665 15.27 -8.05 -39.99
C ILE A 665 14.95 -7.31 -41.29
N GLY A 666 15.55 -7.76 -42.41
CA GLY A 666 15.38 -7.08 -43.70
C GLY A 666 13.97 -7.18 -44.29
N GLU A 667 13.23 -8.25 -43.99
CA GLU A 667 11.84 -8.43 -44.38
C GLU A 667 11.11 -9.16 -43.25
N TRP A 668 9.90 -8.69 -42.91
CA TRP A 668 9.05 -9.29 -41.88
C TRP A 668 8.05 -10.25 -42.52
N TRP A 669 7.90 -11.42 -41.91
CA TRP A 669 7.08 -12.52 -42.43
C TRP A 669 6.31 -13.17 -41.29
N THR A 670 5.08 -13.57 -41.55
CA THR A 670 4.18 -14.14 -40.54
C THR A 670 4.62 -15.53 -40.09
N GLY A 671 5.28 -16.30 -40.96
CA GLY A 671 5.36 -17.74 -40.80
C GLY A 671 4.04 -18.45 -41.15
N ASP A 672 4.09 -19.78 -41.18
CA ASP A 672 2.96 -20.69 -41.37
C ASP A 672 3.33 -22.11 -40.86
N ALA A 673 2.55 -23.13 -41.21
CA ALA A 673 2.84 -24.52 -40.83
C ALA A 673 4.19 -25.08 -41.33
N SER A 674 4.84 -24.42 -42.30
CA SER A 674 6.18 -24.77 -42.80
C SER A 674 7.33 -24.04 -42.08
N SER A 675 7.00 -23.17 -41.13
CA SER A 675 7.97 -22.51 -40.25
C SER A 675 8.86 -23.51 -39.48
N PRO A 676 10.04 -23.06 -39.01
CA PRO A 676 10.83 -23.84 -38.07
C PRO A 676 10.02 -24.26 -36.85
N ILE A 677 10.25 -25.48 -36.38
CA ILE A 677 9.63 -25.97 -35.16
C ILE A 677 10.37 -25.38 -33.96
N VAL A 678 9.64 -24.64 -33.14
CA VAL A 678 10.12 -24.09 -31.86
C VAL A 678 9.62 -24.97 -30.73
N ARG A 679 10.50 -25.25 -29.77
CA ARG A 679 10.13 -25.79 -28.47
C ARG A 679 10.00 -24.63 -27.49
N LEU A 680 8.84 -24.52 -26.85
CA LEU A 680 8.60 -23.63 -25.71
C LEU A 680 8.39 -24.53 -24.49
N LYS A 681 9.33 -24.46 -23.56
CA LYS A 681 9.27 -25.16 -22.29
C LYS A 681 9.17 -24.14 -21.17
N ASN A 682 8.12 -24.22 -20.36
CA ASN A 682 7.95 -23.48 -19.11
C ASN A 682 7.38 -24.45 -18.07
N GLU A 683 8.23 -25.21 -17.38
CA GLU A 683 7.86 -26.01 -16.21
C GLU A 683 8.12 -25.17 -14.96
N GLN A 684 7.14 -25.14 -14.05
CA GLN A 684 7.15 -24.28 -12.88
C GLN A 684 6.89 -25.08 -11.62
N ASP A 685 7.37 -24.57 -10.49
CA ASP A 685 7.01 -25.06 -9.17
C ASP A 685 5.74 -24.32 -8.74
N GLU A 686 4.62 -25.04 -8.72
CA GLU A 686 3.28 -24.51 -8.41
C GLU A 686 2.95 -24.78 -6.94
N VAL A 687 2.59 -23.72 -6.21
CA VAL A 687 2.30 -23.77 -4.77
C VAL A 687 0.90 -23.20 -4.54
N ASP A 688 -0.05 -24.09 -4.21
CA ASP A 688 -1.47 -23.72 -4.03
C ASP A 688 -1.76 -22.98 -2.71
N ASP A 689 -0.80 -22.91 -1.78
CA ASP A 689 -0.96 -22.39 -0.42
C ASP A 689 0.30 -21.62 0.03
N GLN A 690 0.81 -20.76 -0.85
CA GLN A 690 2.02 -19.96 -0.62
C GLN A 690 1.69 -18.77 0.29
N PRO A 691 2.37 -18.58 1.43
CA PRO A 691 2.14 -17.44 2.29
C PRO A 691 2.59 -16.13 1.63
N ILE A 692 1.78 -15.08 1.82
CA ILE A 692 2.07 -13.68 1.50
C ILE A 692 1.74 -12.81 2.72
N TRP A 693 2.38 -11.65 2.86
CA TRP A 693 2.36 -10.82 4.06
C TRP A 693 2.04 -9.35 3.76
N ASN A 694 0.82 -8.95 4.12
CA ASN A 694 0.46 -7.53 4.14
C ASN A 694 0.84 -6.90 5.48
N VAL A 695 1.36 -5.67 5.46
CA VAL A 695 1.76 -4.94 6.67
C VAL A 695 0.94 -3.68 6.82
N TYR A 696 0.41 -3.45 8.02
CA TYR A 696 -0.44 -2.31 8.33
C TYR A 696 0.16 -1.47 9.47
N GLY A 697 0.05 -0.15 9.37
CA GLY A 697 0.40 0.78 10.43
C GLY A 697 -0.64 1.89 10.54
N ARG A 698 -1.23 2.09 11.73
CA ARG A 698 -2.33 3.04 11.94
C ARG A 698 -1.95 4.21 12.84
N ILE A 699 -2.54 5.36 12.55
CA ILE A 699 -2.62 6.55 13.41
C ILE A 699 -4.09 6.76 13.76
N VAL A 700 -4.46 6.59 15.03
CA VAL A 700 -5.87 6.62 15.42
C VAL A 700 -6.37 8.07 15.49
N GLY A 701 -7.46 8.35 14.78
CA GLY A 701 -8.11 9.66 14.81
C GLY A 701 -8.85 9.93 16.13
N VAL A 702 -9.11 11.20 16.46
CA VAL A 702 -9.75 11.59 17.74
C VAL A 702 -11.27 11.76 17.66
N GLU A 703 -11.83 12.00 16.48
CA GLU A 703 -13.27 12.27 16.30
C GLU A 703 -13.98 11.08 15.64
N GLN A 704 -13.49 10.66 14.48
CA GLN A 704 -14.09 9.60 13.67
C GLN A 704 -13.15 8.39 13.61
N THR A 705 -12.87 7.78 14.78
CA THR A 705 -11.85 6.71 14.95
C THR A 705 -12.01 5.52 14.00
N ALA A 706 -13.25 5.19 13.62
CA ALA A 706 -13.54 4.09 12.69
C ALA A 706 -13.29 4.47 11.23
N LYS A 707 -13.30 5.76 10.87
CA LYS A 707 -13.18 6.22 9.47
C LYS A 707 -11.73 6.29 9.04
N SER A 708 -11.40 5.64 7.94
CA SER A 708 -10.02 5.45 7.49
C SER A 708 -9.70 6.20 6.20
N ILE A 709 -8.56 6.90 6.22
CA ILE A 709 -7.82 7.34 5.03
C ILE A 709 -6.68 6.34 4.86
N MET A 710 -6.75 5.52 3.82
CA MET A 710 -5.82 4.44 3.57
C MET A 710 -4.80 4.86 2.51
N ILE A 711 -3.53 4.59 2.77
CA ILE A 711 -2.41 4.87 1.88
C ILE A 711 -1.73 3.54 1.60
N GLY A 712 -1.80 3.09 0.35
CA GLY A 712 -1.32 1.78 -0.08
C GLY A 712 -0.19 1.86 -1.09
N ASN A 713 0.70 0.88 -1.01
CA ASN A 713 1.77 0.61 -1.97
C ASN A 713 2.12 -0.87 -1.85
N HIS A 714 2.22 -1.61 -2.95
CA HIS A 714 2.78 -2.95 -2.91
C HIS A 714 4.29 -2.95 -2.69
N ARG A 715 4.81 -4.10 -2.30
CA ARG A 715 6.21 -4.26 -1.89
C ARG A 715 6.91 -5.37 -2.66
N ASP A 716 6.18 -6.37 -3.12
CA ASP A 716 6.74 -7.38 -4.00
C ASP A 716 7.11 -6.77 -5.35
N SER A 717 8.19 -7.27 -5.94
CA SER A 717 8.61 -6.90 -7.29
C SER A 717 9.11 -8.13 -8.04
N TRP A 718 9.06 -8.12 -9.38
CA TRP A 718 9.64 -9.23 -10.15
C TRP A 718 11.13 -9.42 -9.90
N THR A 719 11.89 -8.34 -9.64
CA THR A 719 13.34 -8.37 -9.43
C THR A 719 13.75 -7.44 -8.28
N PHE A 720 14.34 -6.28 -8.57
CA PHE A 720 14.76 -5.28 -7.56
C PHE A 720 13.73 -4.16 -7.38
N GLY A 721 13.03 -3.77 -8.45
CA GLY A 721 11.85 -2.91 -8.37
C GLY A 721 12.10 -1.49 -7.88
N ALA A 722 13.10 -0.80 -8.42
CA ALA A 722 13.42 0.57 -7.98
C ALA A 722 12.35 1.59 -8.35
N THR A 723 11.74 1.47 -9.53
CA THR A 723 10.52 2.20 -9.87
C THR A 723 9.32 1.48 -9.26
N ASP A 724 9.12 0.24 -9.68
CA ASP A 724 7.97 -0.59 -9.39
C ASP A 724 8.35 -1.68 -8.38
N PRO A 725 8.00 -1.56 -7.08
CA PRO A 725 7.16 -0.50 -6.48
C PRO A 725 7.91 0.50 -5.60
N HIS A 726 9.24 0.39 -5.46
CA HIS A 726 9.91 1.01 -4.33
C HIS A 726 10.08 2.53 -4.42
N SER A 727 9.79 3.14 -5.58
CA SER A 727 9.60 4.59 -5.64
C SER A 727 8.43 5.02 -4.74
N GLY A 728 7.31 4.29 -4.76
CA GLY A 728 6.16 4.46 -3.87
C GLY A 728 6.45 4.07 -2.43
N THR A 729 7.12 2.93 -2.20
CA THR A 729 7.49 2.48 -0.84
C THR A 729 8.33 3.54 -0.12
N ALA A 730 9.35 4.08 -0.80
CA ALA A 730 10.24 5.08 -0.21
C ALA A 730 9.50 6.36 0.19
N ILE A 731 8.54 6.81 -0.62
CA ILE A 731 7.67 7.96 -0.35
C ILE A 731 6.74 7.67 0.84
N MET A 732 6.04 6.53 0.82
CA MET A 732 5.12 6.13 1.88
C MET A 732 5.84 6.08 3.24
N LEU A 733 7.04 5.50 3.30
CA LEU A 733 7.82 5.41 4.53
C LEU A 733 8.27 6.78 5.04
N GLU A 734 8.66 7.70 4.15
CA GLU A 734 9.05 9.05 4.57
C GLU A 734 7.85 9.85 5.10
N VAL A 735 6.69 9.73 4.47
CA VAL A 735 5.46 10.37 4.96
C VAL A 735 5.01 9.76 6.29
N ALA A 736 5.03 8.42 6.43
CA ALA A 736 4.74 7.76 7.70
C ALA A 736 5.67 8.24 8.84
N ARG A 737 6.95 8.49 8.55
CA ARG A 737 7.91 9.05 9.50
C ARG A 737 7.53 10.46 9.94
N ILE A 738 7.17 11.33 8.99
CA ILE A 738 6.80 12.73 9.25
C ILE A 738 5.56 12.80 10.13
N PHE A 739 4.54 11.99 9.81
CA PHE A 739 3.35 11.90 10.64
C PHE A 739 3.66 11.30 12.02
N GLY A 740 4.56 10.32 12.11
CA GLY A 740 5.09 9.83 13.38
C GLY A 740 5.74 10.94 14.24
N ASP A 741 6.52 11.84 13.64
CA ASP A 741 7.10 13.00 14.36
C ASP A 741 6.01 13.98 14.85
N LEU A 742 4.96 14.20 14.05
CA LEU A 742 3.79 14.98 14.46
C LEU A 742 3.08 14.36 15.66
N LEU A 743 2.89 13.04 15.68
CA LEU A 743 2.30 12.32 16.81
C LEU A 743 3.15 12.47 18.09
N ASP A 744 4.47 12.32 17.97
CA ASP A 744 5.40 12.48 19.09
C ASP A 744 5.40 13.92 19.65
N ARG A 745 5.00 14.91 18.84
CA ARG A 745 4.79 16.32 19.24
C ARG A 745 3.41 16.59 19.83
N GLY A 746 2.47 15.65 19.74
CA GLY A 746 1.12 15.74 20.29
C GLY A 746 0.02 16.07 19.29
N TRP A 747 0.32 16.20 17.99
CA TRP A 747 -0.71 16.33 16.96
C TRP A 747 -1.50 15.02 16.83
N ARG A 748 -2.79 15.13 16.51
CA ARG A 748 -3.67 13.99 16.23
C ARG A 748 -4.68 14.36 15.14
N PRO A 749 -4.91 13.48 14.15
CA PRO A 749 -5.91 13.73 13.11
C PRO A 749 -7.33 13.54 13.64
N LEU A 750 -8.33 14.14 12.97
CA LEU A 750 -9.74 13.88 13.25
C LEU A 750 -10.17 12.47 12.83
N ARG A 751 -9.57 11.95 11.75
CA ARG A 751 -9.86 10.64 11.14
C ARG A 751 -8.63 9.74 11.20
N THR A 752 -8.85 8.43 11.19
CA THR A 752 -7.75 7.47 11.24
C THR A 752 -6.99 7.44 9.92
N ILE A 753 -5.65 7.41 10.00
CA ILE A 753 -4.76 7.26 8.85
C ILE A 753 -4.17 5.85 8.90
N GLU A 754 -4.19 5.12 7.79
CA GLU A 754 -3.66 3.76 7.69
C GLU A 754 -2.64 3.68 6.57
N PHE A 755 -1.41 3.30 6.88
CA PHE A 755 -0.37 2.96 5.91
C PHE A 755 -0.36 1.46 5.68
N MET A 756 -0.36 1.04 4.42
CA MET A 756 -0.57 -0.34 4.00
C MET A 756 0.50 -0.74 2.98
N SER A 757 1.26 -1.78 3.30
CA SER A 757 2.23 -2.39 2.39
C SER A 757 1.68 -3.73 1.91
N TRP A 758 1.29 -3.76 0.63
CA TRP A 758 0.71 -4.94 -0.02
C TRP A 758 1.79 -5.91 -0.51
N ASP A 759 1.39 -7.16 -0.69
CA ASP A 759 2.21 -8.23 -1.24
C ASP A 759 1.43 -8.95 -2.36
N ALA A 760 2.14 -9.64 -3.24
CA ALA A 760 1.61 -10.32 -4.42
C ALA A 760 0.75 -9.44 -5.35
N GLU A 761 1.06 -8.15 -5.45
CA GLU A 761 0.45 -7.26 -6.46
C GLU A 761 0.80 -7.76 -7.86
N GLU A 762 2.08 -8.06 -8.07
CA GLU A 762 2.66 -8.36 -9.39
C GLU A 762 2.03 -9.60 -10.04
N TYR A 763 1.45 -10.46 -9.21
CA TYR A 763 0.74 -11.65 -9.66
C TYR A 763 -0.69 -11.37 -10.13
N ASN A 764 -1.48 -10.63 -9.35
CA ASN A 764 -2.89 -10.32 -9.68
C ASN A 764 -3.55 -9.39 -8.66
N LEU A 765 -2.83 -8.40 -8.11
CA LEU A 765 -3.32 -7.52 -7.05
C LEU A 765 -3.74 -8.30 -5.78
N ILE A 766 -3.03 -9.41 -5.49
CA ILE A 766 -3.55 -10.43 -4.57
C ILE A 766 -3.68 -9.86 -3.16
N GLY A 767 -2.62 -9.35 -2.56
CA GLY A 767 -2.65 -8.89 -1.16
C GLY A 767 -3.70 -7.82 -0.89
N SER A 768 -3.82 -6.81 -1.75
CA SER A 768 -4.85 -5.76 -1.60
C SER A 768 -6.27 -6.31 -1.81
N THR A 769 -6.47 -7.19 -2.78
CA THR A 769 -7.78 -7.81 -3.03
C THR A 769 -8.23 -8.70 -1.87
N GLU A 770 -7.36 -9.55 -1.34
CA GLU A 770 -7.67 -10.41 -0.19
C GLU A 770 -7.99 -9.58 1.07
N PHE A 771 -7.35 -8.42 1.22
CA PHE A 771 -7.72 -7.45 2.27
C PHE A 771 -9.11 -6.88 2.05
N VAL A 772 -9.45 -6.48 0.82
CA VAL A 772 -10.77 -5.94 0.51
C VAL A 772 -11.86 -7.00 0.70
N GLU A 773 -11.66 -8.21 0.20
CA GLU A 773 -12.63 -9.30 0.31
C GLU A 773 -12.97 -9.62 1.77
N LYS A 774 -11.96 -9.68 2.63
CA LYS A 774 -12.11 -9.83 4.09
C LYS A 774 -12.92 -8.68 4.72
N ASN A 775 -12.76 -7.45 4.21
CA ASN A 775 -13.21 -6.22 4.87
C ASN A 775 -14.34 -5.48 4.12
N LEU A 776 -15.01 -6.09 3.13
CA LEU A 776 -16.00 -5.42 2.28
C LEU A 776 -17.03 -4.58 3.04
N ASP A 777 -17.66 -5.16 4.07
CA ASP A 777 -18.71 -4.48 4.84
C ASP A 777 -18.17 -3.40 5.81
N ALA A 778 -16.89 -3.48 6.16
CA ALA A 778 -16.21 -2.44 6.92
C ALA A 778 -15.83 -1.28 5.99
N LEU A 779 -15.20 -1.57 4.85
CA LEU A 779 -14.79 -0.57 3.86
C LEU A 779 -15.97 0.23 3.31
N ARG A 780 -17.05 -0.46 2.91
CA ARG A 780 -18.30 0.19 2.44
C ARG A 780 -18.92 1.18 3.42
N ARG A 781 -18.66 0.99 4.70
CA ARG A 781 -19.24 1.80 5.78
C ARG A 781 -18.26 2.86 6.26
N ASP A 782 -16.98 2.51 6.36
CA ASP A 782 -15.98 3.24 7.13
C ASP A 782 -14.78 3.71 6.29
N GLY A 783 -14.58 3.19 5.07
CA GLY A 783 -13.56 3.65 4.14
C GLY A 783 -13.92 5.01 3.56
N TYR A 784 -13.08 6.01 3.79
CA TYR A 784 -13.27 7.35 3.24
C TYR A 784 -12.50 7.56 1.95
N ALA A 785 -11.24 7.13 1.93
CA ALA A 785 -10.39 7.25 0.75
C ALA A 785 -9.32 6.17 0.75
N TYR A 786 -8.96 5.71 -0.45
CA TYR A 786 -7.76 4.91 -0.70
C TYR A 786 -6.82 5.69 -1.64
N ILE A 787 -5.59 5.93 -1.20
CA ILE A 787 -4.56 6.63 -1.97
C ILE A 787 -3.48 5.62 -2.32
N ASN A 788 -3.28 5.39 -3.61
CA ASN A 788 -2.32 4.45 -4.15
C ASN A 788 -1.00 5.13 -4.53
N LEU A 789 0.10 4.43 -4.31
CA LEU A 789 1.47 4.87 -4.60
C LEU A 789 2.25 3.68 -5.14
N ASP A 790 2.04 3.30 -6.39
CA ASP A 790 2.73 2.18 -7.02
C ASP A 790 4.07 2.67 -7.62
N THR A 791 4.12 2.79 -8.94
CA THR A 791 5.20 3.29 -9.77
C THR A 791 5.20 4.82 -9.71
N ALA A 792 5.37 5.31 -8.48
CA ALA A 792 5.13 6.68 -8.08
C ALA A 792 6.08 7.68 -8.76
N VAL A 793 7.31 7.26 -9.11
CA VAL A 793 8.25 8.12 -9.84
C VAL A 793 8.99 7.33 -10.92
N THR A 794 8.73 7.67 -12.17
CA THR A 794 9.51 7.24 -13.33
C THR A 794 10.04 8.42 -14.14
N GLY A 795 9.61 9.65 -13.86
CA GLY A 795 10.04 10.85 -14.55
C GLY A 795 9.64 12.15 -13.85
N SER A 796 9.27 13.15 -14.65
CA SER A 796 9.04 14.53 -14.19
C SER A 796 7.64 15.05 -14.47
N GLU A 797 6.79 14.28 -15.16
CA GLU A 797 5.45 14.71 -15.54
C GLU A 797 4.45 14.28 -14.47
N PHE A 798 3.80 15.23 -13.79
CA PHE A 798 2.83 14.87 -12.76
C PHE A 798 1.53 14.33 -13.40
N HIS A 799 1.12 13.14 -12.98
CA HIS A 799 -0.16 12.51 -13.31
C HIS A 799 -0.95 12.18 -12.04
N ALA A 800 -2.27 12.19 -12.18
CA ALA A 800 -3.18 11.80 -11.12
C ALA A 800 -4.42 11.18 -11.76
N SER A 801 -4.79 10.00 -11.25
CA SER A 801 -5.90 9.19 -11.76
C SER A 801 -6.79 8.82 -10.60
N GLY A 802 -8.10 9.03 -10.66
CA GLY A 802 -8.92 8.85 -9.47
C GLY A 802 -10.38 9.25 -9.62
N SER A 803 -11.09 9.07 -8.51
CA SER A 803 -12.46 9.54 -8.40
C SER A 803 -12.55 11.08 -8.53
N PRO A 804 -13.55 11.62 -9.25
CA PRO A 804 -13.75 13.05 -9.38
C PRO A 804 -13.87 13.82 -8.06
N VAL A 805 -14.20 13.14 -6.94
CA VAL A 805 -14.27 13.78 -5.62
C VAL A 805 -12.94 14.43 -5.20
N PHE A 806 -11.80 13.96 -5.72
CA PHE A 806 -10.48 14.50 -5.38
C PHE A 806 -10.09 15.75 -6.18
N GLN A 807 -10.86 16.15 -7.19
CA GLN A 807 -10.44 17.20 -8.13
C GLN A 807 -10.11 18.53 -7.44
N LYS A 808 -11.03 19.05 -6.62
CA LYS A 808 -10.86 20.34 -5.93
C LYS A 808 -9.67 20.34 -4.97
N ILE A 809 -9.52 19.26 -4.18
CA ILE A 809 -8.44 19.13 -3.21
C ILE A 809 -7.08 18.98 -3.90
N LEU A 810 -7.00 18.15 -4.94
CA LEU A 810 -5.79 17.97 -5.72
C LEU A 810 -5.32 19.32 -6.28
N TYR A 811 -6.23 20.06 -6.91
CA TYR A 811 -5.94 21.35 -7.54
C TYR A 811 -5.40 22.39 -6.54
N ARG A 812 -5.94 22.39 -5.32
CA ARG A 812 -5.46 23.27 -4.24
C ARG A 812 -4.07 22.89 -3.76
N ILE A 813 -3.74 21.59 -3.71
CA ILE A 813 -2.45 21.11 -3.21
C ILE A 813 -1.36 21.39 -4.24
N ILE A 814 -1.60 21.06 -5.52
CA ILE A 814 -0.60 21.28 -6.58
C ILE A 814 -0.33 22.76 -6.86
N ASP A 815 -1.22 23.66 -6.43
CA ASP A 815 -0.99 25.11 -6.47
C ASP A 815 0.05 25.58 -5.43
N ARG A 816 0.29 24.79 -4.38
CA ARG A 816 1.26 25.10 -3.33
C ARG A 816 2.64 24.52 -3.57
N ILE A 817 2.75 23.50 -4.42
CA ILE A 817 4.00 22.76 -4.65
C ILE A 817 4.68 23.34 -5.88
N SER A 818 5.95 23.72 -5.72
CA SER A 818 6.77 24.28 -6.79
C SER A 818 7.78 23.28 -7.30
N ASP A 819 7.88 23.12 -8.61
CA ASP A 819 8.97 22.38 -9.24
C ASP A 819 10.26 23.23 -9.16
N PRO A 820 11.32 22.79 -8.46
CA PRO A 820 12.55 23.56 -8.30
C PRO A 820 13.39 23.65 -9.58
N ASN A 821 13.21 22.74 -10.54
CA ASN A 821 13.88 22.74 -11.83
C ASN A 821 13.23 23.72 -12.81
N LEU A 822 11.90 23.86 -12.74
CA LEU A 822 11.11 24.73 -13.63
C LEU A 822 10.76 26.09 -13.00
N ASN A 823 10.88 26.22 -11.68
CA ASN A 823 10.56 27.44 -10.90
C ASN A 823 9.13 27.95 -11.16
N THR A 824 8.17 27.04 -11.12
CA THR A 824 6.73 27.24 -11.37
C THR A 824 5.95 26.21 -10.54
N THR A 825 4.67 26.47 -10.26
CA THR A 825 3.87 25.52 -9.47
C THR A 825 3.45 24.32 -10.31
N LEU A 826 3.18 23.19 -9.65
CA LEU A 826 2.60 22.02 -10.32
C LEU A 826 1.25 22.37 -10.96
N ARG A 827 0.46 23.28 -10.35
CA ARG A 827 -0.77 23.82 -10.94
C ARG A 827 -0.53 24.51 -12.27
N GLU A 828 0.46 25.40 -12.35
CA GLU A 828 0.77 26.12 -13.57
C GLU A 828 1.22 25.16 -14.69
N ILE A 829 2.03 24.15 -14.35
CA ILE A 829 2.45 23.10 -15.30
C ILE A 829 1.24 22.29 -15.79
N TRP A 830 0.39 21.87 -14.86
CA TRP A 830 -0.84 21.12 -15.13
C TRP A 830 -1.76 21.87 -16.09
N ASP A 831 -1.97 23.17 -15.85
CA ASP A 831 -2.80 24.04 -16.71
C ASP A 831 -2.19 24.26 -18.09
N GLN A 832 -0.88 24.49 -18.18
CA GLN A 832 -0.19 24.69 -19.45
C GLN A 832 -0.28 23.47 -20.36
N LYS A 833 -0.25 22.28 -19.78
CA LYS A 833 -0.42 21.02 -20.51
C LYS A 833 -1.87 20.68 -20.83
N GLY A 834 -2.83 21.36 -20.21
CA GLY A 834 -4.25 21.02 -20.30
C GLY A 834 -4.60 19.69 -19.62
N SER A 835 -3.77 19.28 -18.64
CA SER A 835 -3.96 18.06 -17.86
C SER A 835 -5.27 18.09 -17.07
N LYS A 836 -5.82 16.91 -16.80
CA LYS A 836 -7.06 16.72 -16.04
C LYS A 836 -6.90 15.50 -15.15
N LEU A 837 -7.70 15.43 -14.10
CA LEU A 837 -7.77 14.21 -13.29
C LEU A 837 -8.30 13.08 -14.19
N GLU A 838 -7.46 12.07 -14.37
CA GLU A 838 -7.73 10.90 -15.21
C GLU A 838 -8.62 9.91 -14.43
N GLY A 839 -9.26 8.96 -15.12
CA GLY A 839 -9.93 7.83 -14.46
C GLY A 839 -8.95 6.72 -14.12
N LEU A 840 -9.34 5.89 -13.16
CA LEU A 840 -8.55 4.71 -12.80
C LEU A 840 -8.78 3.59 -13.83
N GLY A 841 -7.67 2.98 -14.27
CA GLY A 841 -7.67 1.75 -15.06
C GLY A 841 -7.90 0.53 -14.17
N ALA A 842 -7.24 -0.60 -14.47
CA ALA A 842 -7.19 -1.72 -13.54
C ALA A 842 -5.77 -2.21 -13.20
N GLY A 843 -4.75 -1.35 -13.34
CA GLY A 843 -3.35 -1.76 -13.27
C GLY A 843 -2.68 -1.78 -11.90
N SER A 844 -3.38 -1.54 -10.78
CA SER A 844 -2.76 -1.51 -9.44
C SER A 844 -3.80 -1.74 -8.32
N ASP A 845 -3.36 -1.72 -7.07
CA ASP A 845 -4.10 -2.15 -5.87
C ASP A 845 -5.44 -1.42 -5.63
N TYR A 846 -5.65 -0.23 -6.22
CA TYR A 846 -6.90 0.53 -6.08
C TYR A 846 -8.14 -0.18 -6.64
N VAL A 847 -7.97 -1.18 -7.52
CA VAL A 847 -9.07 -1.87 -8.22
C VAL A 847 -10.07 -2.46 -7.24
N ALA A 848 -9.60 -3.22 -6.25
CA ALA A 848 -10.50 -3.86 -5.30
C ALA A 848 -11.23 -2.81 -4.43
N PHE A 849 -10.54 -1.74 -4.05
CA PHE A 849 -11.12 -0.65 -3.26
C PHE A 849 -12.24 0.07 -4.02
N GLN A 850 -12.00 0.45 -5.28
CA GLN A 850 -13.00 1.18 -6.07
C GLN A 850 -14.10 0.25 -6.59
N ASP A 851 -13.73 -0.83 -7.28
CA ASP A 851 -14.67 -1.62 -8.08
C ASP A 851 -15.48 -2.63 -7.25
N MET A 852 -14.96 -3.07 -6.10
CA MET A 852 -15.61 -4.07 -5.24
C MET A 852 -16.22 -3.44 -3.98
N ALA A 853 -15.46 -2.57 -3.31
CA ALA A 853 -15.86 -1.92 -2.06
C ALA A 853 -16.52 -0.55 -2.25
N GLY A 854 -16.38 0.10 -3.41
CA GLY A 854 -16.94 1.44 -3.65
C GLY A 854 -16.30 2.51 -2.76
N THR A 855 -14.99 2.37 -2.52
CA THR A 855 -14.17 3.33 -1.79
C THR A 855 -13.50 4.29 -2.78
N SER A 856 -13.73 5.59 -2.60
CA SER A 856 -13.13 6.64 -3.44
C SER A 856 -11.61 6.50 -3.46
N SER A 857 -11.07 6.25 -4.65
CA SER A 857 -9.64 5.95 -4.83
C SER A 857 -8.93 7.00 -5.69
N LEU A 858 -7.63 7.19 -5.43
CA LEU A 858 -6.75 8.09 -6.16
C LEU A 858 -5.36 7.44 -6.28
N ASP A 859 -4.77 7.51 -7.47
CA ASP A 859 -3.41 7.12 -7.78
C ASP A 859 -2.61 8.37 -8.20
N LEU A 860 -1.34 8.43 -7.78
CA LEU A 860 -0.50 9.61 -7.91
C LEU A 860 0.90 9.22 -8.40
N SER A 861 1.36 9.84 -9.48
CA SER A 861 2.65 9.51 -10.09
C SER A 861 3.35 10.73 -10.70
N PHE A 862 4.67 10.64 -10.81
CA PHE A 862 5.49 11.44 -11.72
C PHE A 862 6.01 10.53 -12.82
N GLU A 863 5.46 10.67 -14.02
CA GLU A 863 5.74 9.81 -15.15
C GLU A 863 6.82 10.38 -16.07
N GLY A 864 7.41 9.51 -16.87
CA GLY A 864 8.38 9.86 -17.90
C GLY A 864 8.36 8.89 -19.06
N PRO A 865 9.30 9.04 -20.02
CA PRO A 865 9.46 8.07 -21.09
C PRO A 865 9.70 6.65 -20.52
N PRO A 866 9.38 5.60 -21.30
CA PRO A 866 9.57 4.20 -20.90
C PRO A 866 10.90 3.94 -20.21
N PHE A 867 10.84 3.11 -19.18
CA PHE A 867 11.95 2.68 -18.33
C PHE A 867 12.07 1.14 -18.44
N PRO A 868 13.11 0.49 -17.88
CA PRO A 868 13.27 -0.97 -17.99
C PRO A 868 12.30 -1.72 -17.05
N TYR A 869 11.00 -1.57 -17.32
CA TYR A 869 9.89 -2.10 -16.53
C TYR A 869 9.95 -3.62 -16.40
N HIS A 870 9.74 -4.13 -15.17
CA HIS A 870 9.81 -5.55 -14.79
C HIS A 870 11.10 -6.29 -15.18
N SER A 871 12.17 -5.53 -15.44
CA SER A 871 13.48 -6.04 -15.82
C SER A 871 14.44 -5.89 -14.65
N SER A 872 15.49 -6.71 -14.61
CA SER A 872 16.56 -6.58 -13.60
C SER A 872 17.32 -5.24 -13.71
N TYR A 873 17.12 -4.49 -14.80
CA TYR A 873 17.67 -3.15 -15.00
C TYR A 873 16.84 -2.05 -14.32
N ASP A 874 15.67 -2.37 -13.75
CA ASP A 874 14.96 -1.51 -12.80
C ASP A 874 15.62 -1.61 -11.42
N ASP A 875 16.81 -1.01 -11.33
CA ASP A 875 17.69 -1.07 -10.17
C ASP A 875 17.93 0.31 -9.54
N PHE A 876 18.50 0.31 -8.33
CA PHE A 876 18.79 1.54 -7.60
C PHE A 876 19.69 2.49 -8.39
N GLU A 877 20.73 1.96 -9.05
CA GLU A 877 21.64 2.79 -9.84
C GLU A 877 20.92 3.52 -10.98
N TRP A 878 20.00 2.84 -11.66
CA TRP A 878 19.18 3.45 -12.69
C TRP A 878 18.34 4.60 -12.12
N MET A 879 17.67 4.40 -10.98
CA MET A 879 16.87 5.47 -10.37
C MET A 879 17.74 6.66 -9.96
N ASP A 880 18.87 6.41 -9.30
CA ASP A 880 19.76 7.44 -8.76
C ASP A 880 20.46 8.26 -9.86
N THR A 881 20.64 7.68 -11.06
CA THR A 881 21.42 8.31 -12.14
C THR A 881 20.61 8.73 -13.36
N VAL A 882 19.44 8.12 -13.60
CA VAL A 882 18.59 8.33 -14.78
C VAL A 882 17.14 8.62 -14.42
N GLY A 883 16.55 7.87 -13.49
CA GLY A 883 15.14 7.96 -13.11
C GLY A 883 14.78 9.32 -12.50
N ASP A 884 15.34 9.61 -11.32
CA ASP A 884 15.17 10.88 -10.59
C ASP A 884 16.47 11.30 -9.88
N PRO A 885 17.48 11.80 -10.63
CA PRO A 885 18.75 12.21 -10.04
C PRO A 885 18.57 13.33 -9.01
N GLY A 886 18.88 13.02 -7.75
CA GLY A 886 18.71 13.93 -6.63
C GLY A 886 17.35 13.83 -5.91
N PHE A 887 16.49 12.88 -6.30
CA PHE A 887 15.21 12.56 -5.63
C PHE A 887 14.28 13.77 -5.53
N VAL A 888 14.25 14.58 -6.59
CA VAL A 888 13.48 15.82 -6.64
C VAL A 888 11.99 15.50 -6.71
N TYR A 889 11.60 14.64 -7.65
CA TYR A 889 10.21 14.29 -7.89
C TYR A 889 9.65 13.37 -6.81
N HIS A 890 10.48 12.49 -6.22
CA HIS A 890 10.08 11.75 -5.03
C HIS A 890 9.76 12.68 -3.85
N SER A 891 10.58 13.72 -3.63
CA SER A 891 10.35 14.68 -2.55
C SER A 891 9.08 15.49 -2.78
N MET A 892 8.85 15.94 -4.01
CA MET A 892 7.62 16.66 -4.37
C MET A 892 6.37 15.80 -4.20
N LEU A 893 6.43 14.51 -4.57
CA LEU A 893 5.31 13.61 -4.40
C LEU A 893 5.06 13.26 -2.93
N ALA A 894 6.12 13.13 -2.11
CA ALA A 894 6.00 12.98 -0.66
C ALA A 894 5.35 14.22 -0.01
N GLU A 895 5.69 15.42 -0.47
CA GLU A 895 5.06 16.66 -0.03
C GLU A 895 3.58 16.70 -0.40
N LEU A 896 3.25 16.35 -1.65
CA LEU A 896 1.87 16.26 -2.15
C LEU A 896 1.05 15.28 -1.34
N LEU A 897 1.55 14.07 -1.15
CA LEU A 897 0.91 13.03 -0.37
C LEU A 897 0.68 13.47 1.08
N ALA A 898 1.68 14.07 1.73
CA ALA A 898 1.54 14.52 3.11
C ALA A 898 0.46 15.62 3.25
N LEU A 899 0.42 16.58 2.32
CA LEU A 899 -0.63 17.60 2.28
C LEU A 899 -2.01 17.00 2.01
N LEU A 900 -2.11 16.02 1.11
CA LEU A 900 -3.35 15.33 0.80
C LEU A 900 -3.90 14.59 2.01
N ILE A 901 -3.05 13.82 2.71
CA ILE A 901 -3.43 13.12 3.94
C ILE A 901 -3.90 14.12 5.00
N LEU A 902 -3.19 15.25 5.20
CA LEU A 902 -3.61 16.28 6.16
C LEU A 902 -5.00 16.86 5.82
N GLU A 903 -5.22 17.25 4.56
CA GLU A 903 -6.49 17.84 4.16
C GLU A 903 -7.66 16.84 4.26
N LEU A 904 -7.43 15.54 4.05
CA LEU A 904 -8.43 14.48 4.22
C LEU A 904 -8.66 14.11 5.70
N ALA A 905 -7.60 14.06 6.50
CA ALA A 905 -7.66 13.54 7.87
C ALA A 905 -7.96 14.60 8.93
N ASP A 906 -7.63 15.88 8.69
CA ASP A 906 -7.64 16.93 9.71
C ASP A 906 -8.71 18.02 9.48
N ARG A 907 -9.32 18.11 8.29
CA ARG A 907 -10.42 19.05 8.05
C ARG A 907 -11.74 18.58 8.68
N PRO A 908 -12.50 19.46 9.36
CA PRO A 908 -13.82 19.11 9.89
C PRO A 908 -14.79 18.62 8.82
N ILE A 909 -14.85 19.32 7.68
CA ILE A 909 -15.62 18.94 6.49
C ILE A 909 -14.68 18.23 5.51
N LEU A 910 -15.06 17.03 5.08
CA LEU A 910 -14.31 16.28 4.09
C LEU A 910 -14.30 17.05 2.75
N PRO A 911 -13.13 17.32 2.15
CA PRO A 911 -13.01 18.23 1.01
C PRO A 911 -13.33 17.56 -0.35
N PHE A 912 -14.41 16.78 -0.40
CA PHE A 912 -14.85 16.08 -1.61
C PHE A 912 -15.62 17.01 -2.56
N ASP A 913 -15.32 16.91 -3.86
CA ASP A 913 -15.97 17.67 -4.92
C ASP A 913 -17.13 16.89 -5.56
N MET A 914 -18.30 16.94 -4.90
CA MET A 914 -19.50 16.24 -5.37
C MET A 914 -20.04 16.83 -6.69
N ALA A 915 -19.87 18.13 -6.92
CA ALA A 915 -20.21 18.78 -8.18
C ALA A 915 -19.35 18.25 -9.34
N ALA A 916 -18.03 18.10 -9.16
CA ALA A 916 -17.17 17.47 -10.16
C ALA A 916 -17.64 16.05 -10.48
N TYR A 917 -18.02 15.26 -9.48
CA TYR A 917 -18.55 13.92 -9.70
C TYR A 917 -19.83 13.93 -10.53
N ALA A 918 -20.81 14.78 -10.20
CA ALA A 918 -22.06 14.88 -10.95
C ALA A 918 -21.82 15.27 -12.43
N ASN A 919 -20.87 16.19 -12.67
CA ASN A 919 -20.50 16.61 -14.02
C ASN A 919 -19.79 15.49 -14.80
N SER A 920 -18.85 14.78 -14.16
CA SER A 920 -18.15 13.64 -14.78
C SER A 920 -19.13 12.51 -15.12
N LEU A 921 -20.10 12.22 -14.26
CA LEU A 921 -21.13 11.22 -14.53
C LEU A 921 -21.96 11.55 -15.78
N GLN A 922 -22.35 12.82 -15.96
CA GLN A 922 -23.03 13.25 -17.19
C GLN A 922 -22.14 13.07 -18.42
N LYS A 923 -20.87 13.51 -18.33
CA LYS A 923 -19.88 13.39 -19.40
C LYS A 923 -19.71 11.93 -19.84
N TRP A 924 -19.51 11.01 -18.90
CA TRP A 924 -19.32 9.59 -19.20
C TRP A 924 -20.56 8.95 -19.84
N ILE A 925 -21.77 9.38 -19.47
CA ILE A 925 -23.01 8.90 -20.10
C ILE A 925 -23.12 9.42 -21.55
N ASP A 926 -22.74 10.67 -21.80
CA ASP A 926 -22.70 11.22 -23.16
C ASP A 926 -21.66 10.48 -24.03
N GLU A 927 -20.48 10.20 -23.49
CA GLU A 927 -19.44 9.41 -24.14
C GLU A 927 -19.89 7.97 -24.41
N LEU A 928 -20.57 7.33 -23.45
CA LEU A 928 -21.17 6.00 -23.63
C LEU A 928 -22.21 6.01 -24.76
N GLN A 929 -23.05 7.04 -24.83
CA GLN A 929 -24.02 7.18 -25.91
C GLN A 929 -23.30 7.27 -27.26
N SER A 930 -22.36 8.20 -27.43
CA SER A 930 -21.60 8.35 -28.69
C SER A 930 -20.83 7.08 -29.07
N TRP A 931 -20.23 6.40 -28.09
CA TRP A 931 -19.56 5.13 -28.31
C TRP A 931 -20.53 4.03 -28.77
N SER A 932 -21.71 3.93 -28.15
CA SER A 932 -22.74 2.95 -28.53
C SER A 932 -23.29 3.18 -29.94
N GLU A 933 -23.47 4.44 -30.35
CA GLU A 933 -23.89 4.82 -31.70
C GLU A 933 -22.85 4.38 -32.74
N ASN A 934 -21.56 4.58 -32.45
CA ASN A 934 -20.45 4.12 -33.30
C ASN A 934 -20.40 2.58 -33.40
N LYS A 935 -20.86 1.86 -32.38
CA LYS A 935 -20.97 0.40 -32.35
C LYS A 935 -22.25 -0.13 -33.03
N GLY A 936 -23.10 0.74 -33.55
CA GLY A 936 -24.29 0.36 -34.31
C GLY A 936 -25.60 0.39 -33.52
N ALA A 937 -25.63 1.02 -32.34
CA ALA A 937 -26.87 1.25 -31.62
C ALA A 937 -27.90 2.00 -32.50
N ASN A 938 -29.17 1.62 -32.39
CA ASN A 938 -30.29 2.24 -33.11
C ASN A 938 -30.23 2.17 -34.66
N GLN A 939 -29.36 1.32 -35.22
CA GLN A 939 -29.39 1.01 -36.66
C GLN A 939 -30.57 0.09 -37.03
N ALA A 940 -30.97 0.11 -38.30
CA ALA A 940 -32.14 -0.63 -38.78
C ALA A 940 -31.98 -2.15 -38.56
N GLY A 941 -32.89 -2.75 -37.78
CA GLY A 941 -32.91 -4.19 -37.50
C GLY A 941 -32.56 -4.57 -36.07
N GLN A 942 -32.09 -3.64 -35.23
CA GLN A 942 -31.81 -3.86 -33.81
C GLN A 942 -32.88 -3.23 -32.90
N PRO A 943 -33.12 -3.79 -31.69
CA PRO A 943 -33.88 -3.09 -30.65
C PRO A 943 -33.24 -1.72 -30.35
N PRO A 944 -34.03 -0.65 -30.23
CA PRO A 944 -33.47 0.66 -29.91
C PRO A 944 -32.90 0.66 -28.49
N LEU A 945 -31.74 1.29 -28.30
CA LEU A 945 -31.08 1.47 -27.01
C LEU A 945 -31.48 2.83 -26.44
N ASP A 946 -32.19 2.85 -25.30
CA ASP A 946 -32.68 4.08 -24.69
C ASP A 946 -31.73 4.62 -23.61
N MET A 947 -30.88 5.58 -23.97
CA MET A 947 -29.97 6.26 -23.03
C MET A 947 -30.65 7.37 -22.22
N SER A 948 -31.91 7.73 -22.52
CA SER A 948 -32.59 8.85 -21.85
C SER A 948 -32.82 8.59 -20.36
N VAL A 949 -32.99 7.33 -19.96
CA VAL A 949 -33.17 6.92 -18.57
C VAL A 949 -31.91 7.15 -17.72
N LEU A 950 -30.72 6.93 -18.28
CA LEU A 950 -29.44 7.21 -17.61
C LEU A 950 -29.21 8.72 -17.49
N LYS A 951 -29.48 9.47 -18.57
CA LYS A 951 -29.39 10.94 -18.55
C LYS A 951 -30.31 11.55 -17.51
N ALA A 952 -31.53 11.05 -17.39
CA ALA A 952 -32.46 11.48 -16.34
C ALA A 952 -31.90 11.18 -14.94
N ALA A 953 -31.33 10.00 -14.71
CA ALA A 953 -30.72 9.64 -13.43
C ALA A 953 -29.52 10.55 -13.07
N ALA A 954 -28.64 10.87 -14.02
CA ALA A 954 -27.53 11.79 -13.80
C ALA A 954 -27.98 13.24 -13.51
N ASN A 955 -29.08 13.69 -14.15
CA ASN A 955 -29.71 14.97 -13.83
C ASN A 955 -30.27 14.98 -12.39
N GLU A 956 -30.82 13.86 -11.92
CA GLU A 956 -31.27 13.72 -10.52
C GLU A 956 -30.10 13.81 -9.53
N VAL A 957 -28.95 13.19 -9.83
CA VAL A 957 -27.71 13.35 -9.04
C VAL A 957 -27.30 14.83 -8.99
N THR A 958 -27.27 15.50 -10.13
CA THR A 958 -26.88 16.91 -10.23
C THR A 958 -27.79 17.81 -9.39
N GLY A 959 -29.10 17.59 -9.43
CA GLY A 959 -30.05 18.31 -8.57
C GLY A 959 -29.90 18.00 -7.08
N ALA A 960 -29.58 16.74 -6.72
CA ALA A 960 -29.34 16.34 -5.35
C ALA A 960 -28.06 16.99 -4.79
N VAL A 961 -26.95 16.95 -5.53
CA VAL A 961 -25.67 17.59 -5.18
C VAL A 961 -25.85 19.09 -4.97
N GLY A 962 -26.53 19.79 -5.88
CA GLY A 962 -26.76 21.23 -5.74
C GLY A 962 -27.60 21.63 -4.51
N THR A 963 -28.38 20.70 -3.95
CA THR A 963 -29.09 20.90 -2.66
C THR A 963 -28.21 20.51 -1.48
N PHE A 964 -27.46 19.42 -1.62
CA PHE A 964 -26.55 18.87 -0.62
C PHE A 964 -25.46 19.88 -0.23
N GLU A 965 -24.80 20.51 -1.20
CA GLU A 965 -23.74 21.50 -0.98
C GLU A 965 -24.20 22.76 -0.23
N GLN A 966 -25.51 23.10 -0.28
CA GLN A 966 -26.04 24.23 0.49
C GLN A 966 -25.97 24.00 2.01
N TRP A 967 -25.81 22.76 2.46
CA TRP A 967 -25.62 22.47 3.88
C TRP A 967 -24.25 22.97 4.37
N GLU A 968 -23.18 22.84 3.58
CA GLU A 968 -21.83 23.32 3.94
C GLU A 968 -21.84 24.83 4.24
N SER A 969 -22.45 25.64 3.36
CA SER A 969 -22.58 27.09 3.61
C SER A 969 -23.41 27.42 4.86
N ARG A 970 -24.41 26.61 5.22
CA ARG A 970 -25.18 26.80 6.46
C ARG A 970 -24.34 26.47 7.68
N TRP A 971 -23.55 25.41 7.60
CA TRP A 971 -22.60 25.02 8.64
C TRP A 971 -21.56 26.12 8.87
N GLU A 972 -20.90 26.60 7.80
CA GLU A 972 -19.90 27.68 7.87
C GLU A 972 -20.47 28.94 8.51
N ASN A 973 -21.63 29.41 8.05
CA ASN A 973 -22.30 30.59 8.62
C ASN A 973 -22.63 30.41 10.11
N SER A 974 -22.99 29.20 10.53
CA SER A 974 -23.31 28.89 11.93
C SER A 974 -22.07 28.90 12.81
N VAL A 975 -20.96 28.34 12.33
CA VAL A 975 -19.66 28.37 13.02
C VAL A 975 -19.13 29.79 13.11
N LEU A 976 -19.21 30.58 12.03
CA LEU A 976 -18.83 31.99 12.02
C LEU A 976 -19.67 32.83 12.98
N ALA A 977 -21.00 32.63 12.99
CA ALA A 977 -21.90 33.31 13.92
C ALA A 977 -21.62 32.94 15.40
N ALA A 978 -21.07 31.75 15.63
CA ALA A 978 -20.64 31.26 16.94
C ALA A 978 -19.17 31.58 17.27
N SER A 979 -18.56 32.58 16.59
CA SER A 979 -17.17 33.02 16.81
C SER A 979 -16.14 31.90 16.62
N GLY A 980 -16.36 31.04 15.62
CA GLY A 980 -15.46 29.93 15.29
C GLY A 980 -15.74 28.62 16.03
N TRP A 981 -16.66 28.62 16.99
CA TRP A 981 -17.03 27.41 17.73
C TRP A 981 -18.18 26.66 17.06
N GLU A 982 -18.01 25.35 16.87
CA GLU A 982 -19.10 24.50 16.39
C GLU A 982 -20.17 24.31 17.49
N PRO A 983 -21.44 24.68 17.26
CA PRO A 983 -22.51 24.47 18.23
C PRO A 983 -22.76 22.99 18.55
N ILE A 984 -23.12 22.70 19.80
CA ILE A 984 -23.45 21.33 20.27
C ILE A 984 -24.60 20.76 19.44
N GLY A 985 -24.37 19.61 18.79
CA GLY A 985 -25.33 18.93 17.89
C GLY A 985 -24.98 19.07 16.41
N LEU A 986 -24.38 20.19 16.01
CA LEU A 986 -23.98 20.43 14.61
C LEU A 986 -22.82 19.52 14.18
N GLY A 987 -21.94 19.11 15.11
CA GLY A 987 -20.89 18.14 14.83
C GLY A 987 -21.40 16.76 14.41
N ASN A 988 -22.54 16.30 14.93
CA ASN A 988 -23.15 15.04 14.47
C ASN A 988 -23.72 15.17 13.05
N GLU A 989 -24.33 16.32 12.73
CA GLU A 989 -24.80 16.61 11.38
C GLU A 989 -23.62 16.71 10.40
N ARG A 990 -22.50 17.29 10.81
CA ARG A 990 -21.25 17.32 10.04
C ARG A 990 -20.69 15.93 9.79
N ALA A 991 -20.66 15.08 10.80
CA ALA A 991 -20.21 13.71 10.63
C ALA A 991 -21.13 12.94 9.65
N ASP A 992 -22.46 13.12 9.74
CA ASP A 992 -23.42 12.54 8.77
C ASP A 992 -23.21 13.08 7.35
N TYR A 993 -22.96 14.38 7.22
CA TYR A 993 -22.64 15.03 5.94
C TYR A 993 -21.39 14.41 5.30
N ASN A 994 -20.30 14.28 6.05
CA ASN A 994 -19.08 13.63 5.60
C ASN A 994 -19.32 12.17 5.21
N ASN A 995 -20.08 11.43 6.02
CA ASN A 995 -20.41 10.03 5.72
C ASN A 995 -21.18 9.90 4.42
N ARG A 996 -22.14 10.78 4.12
CA ARG A 996 -22.91 10.74 2.88
C ARG A 996 -22.07 11.04 1.63
N MET A 997 -21.08 11.93 1.75
CA MET A 997 -20.12 12.16 0.66
C MET A 997 -19.30 10.90 0.37
N ALA A 998 -18.69 10.32 1.40
CA ALA A 998 -17.88 9.11 1.27
C ALA A 998 -18.70 7.90 0.79
N GLN A 999 -19.96 7.77 1.26
CA GLN A 999 -20.86 6.67 0.91
C GLN A 999 -21.34 6.71 -0.54
N PHE A 1000 -21.21 7.85 -1.24
CA PHE A 1000 -21.80 8.03 -2.56
C PHE A 1000 -21.29 7.00 -3.60
N GLU A 1001 -19.99 6.69 -3.61
CA GLU A 1001 -19.45 5.65 -4.51
C GLU A 1001 -19.93 4.24 -4.12
N THR A 1002 -20.03 3.95 -2.83
CA THR A 1002 -20.62 2.69 -2.37
C THR A 1002 -22.10 2.56 -2.78
N ASP A 1003 -22.84 3.67 -2.84
CA ASP A 1003 -24.22 3.68 -3.31
C ASP A 1003 -24.35 3.41 -4.83
N LEU A 1004 -23.23 3.45 -5.57
CA LEU A 1004 -23.14 3.07 -6.98
C LEU A 1004 -22.79 1.58 -7.17
N LEU A 1005 -22.73 0.78 -6.11
CA LEU A 1005 -22.52 -0.66 -6.21
C LEU A 1005 -23.83 -1.41 -6.51
N ASP A 1006 -23.75 -2.39 -7.40
CA ASP A 1006 -24.78 -3.40 -7.60
C ASP A 1006 -24.61 -4.54 -6.57
N LEU A 1007 -25.22 -4.33 -5.41
CA LEU A 1007 -25.17 -5.24 -4.26
C LEU A 1007 -26.19 -6.38 -4.33
N ASP A 1008 -26.89 -6.57 -5.45
CA ASP A 1008 -27.71 -7.76 -5.63
C ASP A 1008 -26.85 -9.04 -5.51
N PRO A 1009 -27.40 -10.16 -5.00
CA PRO A 1009 -26.65 -11.41 -4.87
C PRO A 1009 -26.03 -11.92 -6.18
N HIS A 1010 -26.68 -11.60 -7.31
CA HIS A 1010 -26.20 -11.88 -8.67
C HIS A 1010 -25.87 -10.58 -9.44
N GLY A 1011 -25.64 -9.49 -8.69
CA GLY A 1011 -25.29 -8.18 -9.22
C GLY A 1011 -23.81 -8.06 -9.55
N GLY A 1012 -23.46 -6.92 -10.15
CA GLY A 1012 -22.14 -6.63 -10.70
C GLY A 1012 -22.07 -6.94 -12.19
N ILE A 1013 -20.85 -6.99 -12.72
CA ILE A 1013 -20.65 -7.31 -14.13
C ILE A 1013 -20.96 -8.80 -14.37
N GLN A 1014 -21.71 -9.09 -15.43
CA GLN A 1014 -22.12 -10.46 -15.74
C GLN A 1014 -20.89 -11.38 -15.91
N ASN A 1015 -20.91 -12.53 -15.23
CA ASN A 1015 -19.81 -13.50 -15.15
C ASN A 1015 -18.51 -12.97 -14.51
N ARG A 1016 -18.51 -11.76 -13.94
CA ARG A 1016 -17.38 -11.12 -13.26
C ARG A 1016 -17.86 -10.37 -12.01
N THR A 1017 -18.57 -11.09 -11.13
CA THR A 1017 -19.38 -10.51 -10.04
C THR A 1017 -18.57 -9.94 -8.86
N GLN A 1018 -17.24 -10.04 -8.89
CA GLN A 1018 -16.36 -9.28 -7.97
C GLN A 1018 -16.47 -7.78 -8.25
N PHE A 1019 -16.51 -7.37 -9.52
CA PHE A 1019 -16.68 -5.97 -9.93
C PHE A 1019 -18.16 -5.58 -9.81
N ARG A 1020 -18.46 -4.77 -8.79
CA ARG A 1020 -19.83 -4.39 -8.43
C ARG A 1020 -20.14 -2.94 -8.75
N HIS A 1021 -19.14 -2.09 -8.94
CA HIS A 1021 -19.34 -0.70 -9.27
C HIS A 1021 -19.99 -0.56 -10.65
N VAL A 1022 -21.10 0.19 -10.76
CA VAL A 1022 -21.83 0.30 -12.04
C VAL A 1022 -21.21 1.28 -13.02
N VAL A 1023 -20.40 2.21 -12.51
CA VAL A 1023 -19.65 3.19 -13.32
C VAL A 1023 -18.23 2.71 -13.59
N PHE A 1024 -17.41 2.44 -12.58
CA PHE A 1024 -16.04 1.96 -12.73
C PHE A 1024 -15.94 0.43 -12.86
N GLY A 1025 -14.85 -0.02 -13.47
CA GLY A 1025 -14.49 -1.42 -13.59
C GLY A 1025 -13.86 -1.77 -14.94
N PRO A 1026 -13.02 -2.82 -15.01
CA PRO A 1026 -12.37 -3.21 -16.24
C PRO A 1026 -13.39 -3.77 -17.26
N GLN A 1027 -13.16 -3.49 -18.55
CA GLN A 1027 -13.87 -4.16 -19.64
C GLN A 1027 -13.29 -5.56 -19.86
N LEU A 1028 -14.08 -6.49 -20.41
CA LEU A 1028 -13.65 -7.89 -20.56
C LEU A 1028 -12.36 -8.07 -21.39
N TRP A 1029 -12.11 -7.19 -22.36
CA TRP A 1029 -10.94 -7.25 -23.25
C TRP A 1029 -10.06 -6.00 -23.17
N SER A 1030 -10.05 -5.33 -22.02
CA SER A 1030 -9.13 -4.25 -21.68
C SER A 1030 -8.62 -4.48 -20.25
N GLY A 1031 -7.30 -4.60 -20.11
CA GLY A 1031 -6.66 -4.85 -18.81
C GLY A 1031 -6.32 -3.58 -18.06
N TYR A 1032 -5.64 -2.64 -18.72
CA TYR A 1032 -5.08 -1.45 -18.05
C TYR A 1032 -5.84 -0.15 -18.32
N ASP A 1033 -6.70 -0.11 -19.35
CA ASP A 1033 -7.33 1.14 -19.76
C ASP A 1033 -8.47 1.52 -18.79
N GLU A 1034 -8.64 2.83 -18.57
CA GLU A 1034 -9.83 3.33 -17.91
C GLU A 1034 -11.10 2.98 -18.71
N ALA A 1035 -12.14 2.56 -18.01
CA ALA A 1035 -13.41 2.23 -18.61
C ALA A 1035 -14.58 2.63 -17.71
N PHE A 1036 -15.59 3.24 -18.34
CA PHE A 1036 -16.83 3.61 -17.68
C PHE A 1036 -18.00 2.80 -18.22
N PHE A 1037 -18.87 2.34 -17.31
CA PHE A 1037 -20.02 1.47 -17.57
C PHE A 1037 -19.64 0.14 -18.25
N PRO A 1038 -18.66 -0.61 -17.71
CA PRO A 1038 -18.17 -1.85 -18.33
C PRO A 1038 -19.28 -2.88 -18.54
N ALA A 1039 -20.23 -3.01 -17.59
CA ALA A 1039 -21.37 -3.91 -17.72
C ALA A 1039 -22.24 -3.62 -18.95
N ILE A 1040 -22.39 -2.35 -19.34
CA ILE A 1040 -23.15 -1.94 -20.53
C ILE A 1040 -22.30 -2.12 -21.79
N ARG A 1041 -21.01 -1.78 -21.73
CA ARG A 1041 -20.08 -1.92 -22.87
C ARG A 1041 -19.92 -3.38 -23.28
N ASP A 1042 -19.73 -4.29 -22.33
CA ASP A 1042 -19.52 -5.71 -22.60
C ASP A 1042 -20.71 -6.35 -23.34
N VAL A 1043 -21.95 -6.05 -22.92
CA VAL A 1043 -23.16 -6.57 -23.59
C VAL A 1043 -23.40 -5.95 -24.97
N ILE A 1044 -22.99 -4.69 -25.17
CA ILE A 1044 -23.01 -4.05 -26.50
C ILE A 1044 -21.96 -4.70 -27.41
N ASP A 1045 -20.73 -4.93 -26.92
CA ASP A 1045 -19.69 -5.61 -27.68
C ASP A 1045 -20.05 -7.08 -27.98
N ALA A 1046 -20.84 -7.72 -27.13
CA ALA A 1046 -21.43 -9.04 -27.39
C ALA A 1046 -22.63 -9.01 -28.36
N GLY A 1047 -23.14 -7.82 -28.73
CA GLY A 1047 -24.29 -7.65 -29.62
C GLY A 1047 -25.66 -7.95 -28.99
N ASP A 1048 -25.77 -8.09 -27.66
CA ASP A 1048 -27.03 -8.33 -26.96
C ASP A 1048 -27.71 -7.01 -26.56
N TRP A 1049 -28.41 -6.41 -27.52
CA TRP A 1049 -29.11 -5.13 -27.34
C TRP A 1049 -30.31 -5.19 -26.37
N LEU A 1050 -30.90 -6.36 -26.16
CA LEU A 1050 -32.00 -6.52 -25.21
C LEU A 1050 -31.46 -6.46 -23.78
N LEU A 1051 -30.40 -7.21 -23.52
CA LEU A 1051 -29.72 -7.18 -22.23
C LEU A 1051 -29.04 -5.83 -21.97
N ALA A 1052 -28.52 -5.17 -23.01
CA ALA A 1052 -28.01 -3.81 -22.90
C ALA A 1052 -29.06 -2.83 -22.37
N ASN A 1053 -30.29 -2.85 -22.89
CA ASN A 1053 -31.38 -2.02 -22.37
C ASN A 1053 -31.73 -2.35 -20.91
N GLN A 1054 -31.81 -3.63 -20.55
CA GLN A 1054 -32.09 -4.03 -19.17
C GLN A 1054 -30.99 -3.58 -18.20
N THR A 1055 -29.74 -3.64 -18.64
CA THR A 1055 -28.58 -3.20 -17.87
C THR A 1055 -28.60 -1.68 -17.71
N VAL A 1056 -28.88 -0.94 -18.78
CA VAL A 1056 -29.08 0.52 -18.75
C VAL A 1056 -30.16 0.93 -17.74
N ASP A 1057 -31.31 0.26 -17.74
CA ASP A 1057 -32.39 0.51 -16.77
C ASP A 1057 -31.96 0.23 -15.32
N LYS A 1058 -31.24 -0.88 -15.10
CA LYS A 1058 -30.74 -1.26 -13.76
C LYS A 1058 -29.75 -0.22 -13.24
N VAL A 1059 -28.75 0.14 -14.05
CA VAL A 1059 -27.73 1.14 -13.71
C VAL A 1059 -28.39 2.49 -13.43
N ALA A 1060 -29.36 2.92 -14.25
CA ALA A 1060 -30.11 4.14 -14.01
C ALA A 1060 -30.89 4.09 -12.68
N GLY A 1061 -31.44 2.93 -12.30
CA GLY A 1061 -32.09 2.73 -11.00
C GLY A 1061 -31.14 2.91 -9.82
N ILE A 1062 -29.93 2.34 -9.91
CA ILE A 1062 -28.89 2.45 -8.87
C ILE A 1062 -28.42 3.91 -8.73
N ILE A 1063 -28.13 4.59 -9.84
CA ILE A 1063 -27.74 6.02 -9.84
C ILE A 1063 -28.83 6.90 -9.19
N ARG A 1064 -30.12 6.65 -9.47
CA ARG A 1064 -31.21 7.38 -8.81
C ARG A 1064 -31.27 7.15 -7.31
N LYS A 1065 -30.98 5.92 -6.86
CA LYS A 1065 -30.93 5.61 -5.43
C LYS A 1065 -29.77 6.34 -4.74
N ALA A 1066 -28.59 6.38 -5.35
CA ALA A 1066 -27.46 7.17 -4.86
C ALA A 1066 -27.82 8.67 -4.75
N ALA A 1067 -28.51 9.23 -5.75
CA ALA A 1067 -29.01 10.61 -5.68
C ALA A 1067 -30.00 10.85 -4.53
N GLN A 1068 -30.82 9.86 -4.17
CA GLN A 1068 -31.75 9.96 -3.05
C GLN A 1068 -31.03 9.94 -1.70
N ASN A 1069 -29.98 9.14 -1.56
CA ASN A 1069 -29.20 9.02 -0.34
C ASN A 1069 -28.40 10.30 -0.01
N LEU A 1070 -28.09 11.12 -1.00
CA LEU A 1070 -27.51 12.46 -0.80
C LEU A 1070 -28.49 13.49 -0.23
N LYS A 1071 -29.80 13.24 -0.17
CA LYS A 1071 -30.76 14.24 0.35
C LYS A 1071 -30.68 14.30 1.89
N ILE A 1072 -30.45 15.51 2.41
CA ILE A 1072 -30.39 15.85 3.85
C ILE A 1072 -31.76 16.27 4.35
#